data_AF-A0A453CEQ1-F1
#
_entry.id   AF-A0A453CEQ1-F1
#
_cell.length_a   1.000
_cell.length_b   1.000
_cell.length_c   1.000
_cell.angle_alpha   90.00
_cell.angle_beta   90.00
_cell.angle_gamma   90.00
#
_symmetry.space_group_name_H-M   'P 1'
#
loop_
_entity.id
_entity.type
_entity.pdbx_description
1 polymer ?
#
loop_
_entity_poly.entity_id
_entity_poly.type
_entity_poly.pdbx_seq_one_letter_code
_entity_poly.pdbx_strand_id
1 'polypeptide(L)'
;RLEENMKCIVFVKRITVARAIAHILQNLKGLDLWKCEFLVGRHSGPKNMSRQKMDAIVENFSSGEVNLLIATSVGEEGLDIQTCCLVVRFDLPETVASFIQSRGRARMTNSKYVVLLERGNHSEEKLLNDYIDGEGIMNGEIDLRTSNDVFDHLEEKSYQVEKTGASISTACSVSLLHRYCYNLPKDMFFNPSPAFIYIDDTEGIICRVILPPNAAFRQVDGQPCQSNDEAKRDACLEALVKLYELGALTDFLLPGSGSRKNKASTTNGSASNSHDDESLREELHEMLIPTILKPSTCKLDCPLNLHFYYIQFFPIPADRHYRIFGLFVINPLPMEAEKLEVDLHLARGRIVKAGMKHLGTISFDEEQMMLARNFQEMFLKVLLDRSEFTVSHVMLLGNSETLQFNSTFYLLLPIKQELYGDIFMIDWPTVKRCLSSPVFKDPTGVSAHGSYLPDESLRLLDNMYSKTDVVGSLIFAPHIKTFFVIHVILNELNARSEYDGATYEDHYKERFGIKLSHPEQPLLHAKQLFNLHNLLHDRLRETTEGGRELMEHFVELPPELCSLKIIGFSKDMCSSLSLLPSLMCRLENLLVAIELKDVMLSSFSEASQISASGILEALTTERCLERISLERFEVLGDAFLKYVVGRHNFLTYEGLDEGQLTSRRSAIVNNSHLYELSIKRNLQ
;
A
#
# COMPACT_ATOMS: atom_id res chain seq x y z
N ARG A 1 -22.35 18.87 40.90
CA ARG A 1 -23.45 18.92 39.91
C ARG A 1 -22.96 19.80 38.77
N LEU A 2 -22.41 19.20 37.71
CA LEU A 2 -21.96 19.90 36.50
C LEU A 2 -22.89 19.42 35.37
N GLU A 3 -23.49 20.35 34.65
CA GLU A 3 -24.39 20.11 33.52
C GLU A 3 -23.56 19.66 32.30
N GLU A 4 -24.10 18.78 31.45
CA GLU A 4 -23.40 18.11 30.34
C GLU A 4 -22.84 19.04 29.25
N ASN A 5 -23.11 20.35 29.30
CA ASN A 5 -22.71 21.34 28.27
C ASN A 5 -21.90 22.54 28.84
N MET A 6 -21.14 22.36 29.91
CA MET A 6 -20.33 23.45 30.46
C MET A 6 -19.07 23.73 29.62
N LYS A 7 -19.00 24.92 29.01
CA LYS A 7 -17.86 25.40 28.23
C LYS A 7 -17.10 26.49 29.00
N CYS A 8 -15.79 26.31 29.13
CA CYS A 8 -14.90 27.23 29.84
C CYS A 8 -13.78 27.71 28.92
N ILE A 9 -13.42 28.99 29.04
CA ILE A 9 -12.26 29.56 28.37
C ILE A 9 -11.36 30.31 29.36
N VAL A 10 -10.05 30.05 29.29
CA VAL A 10 -9.03 30.69 30.11
C VAL A 10 -8.12 31.51 29.21
N PHE A 11 -8.05 32.82 29.45
CA PHE A 11 -7.21 33.75 28.70
C PHE A 11 -5.87 33.95 29.39
N VAL A 12 -4.79 33.76 28.62
CA VAL A 12 -3.39 33.92 29.04
C VAL A 12 -2.61 34.79 28.06
N LYS A 13 -1.59 35.49 28.54
CA LYS A 13 -0.79 36.42 27.72
C LYS A 13 0.26 35.72 26.87
N ARG A 14 0.91 34.68 27.41
CA ARG A 14 2.05 34.00 26.74
C ARG A 14 1.67 32.62 26.20
N ILE A 15 2.09 32.32 24.97
CA ILE A 15 1.93 31.01 24.31
C ILE A 15 2.51 29.86 25.16
N THR A 16 3.65 30.08 25.80
CA THR A 16 4.30 29.08 26.66
C THR A 16 3.47 28.75 27.89
N VAL A 17 2.80 29.75 28.47
CA VAL A 17 1.90 29.59 29.63
C VAL A 17 0.65 28.83 29.20
N ALA A 18 0.07 29.13 28.04
CA ALA A 18 -1.08 28.40 27.51
C ALA A 18 -0.83 26.89 27.44
N ARG A 19 0.34 26.52 26.90
CA ARG A 19 0.75 25.12 26.75
C ARG A 19 1.04 24.45 28.09
N ALA A 20 1.72 25.16 28.99
CA ALA A 20 2.04 24.64 30.31
C ALA A 20 0.78 24.37 31.12
N ILE A 21 -0.16 25.32 31.16
CA ILE A 21 -1.43 25.16 31.86
C ILE A 21 -2.25 24.03 31.23
N ALA A 22 -2.32 23.94 29.90
CA ALA A 22 -3.04 22.85 29.22
C ALA A 22 -2.51 21.48 29.63
N HIS A 23 -1.18 21.31 29.60
CA HIS A 23 -0.55 20.06 29.98
C HIS A 23 -0.72 19.73 31.46
N ILE A 24 -0.66 20.73 32.35
CA ILE A 24 -0.90 20.53 33.78
C ILE A 24 -2.35 20.10 34.02
N LEU A 25 -3.32 20.80 33.42
CA LEU A 25 -4.73 20.51 33.62
C LEU A 25 -5.14 19.14 33.06
N GLN A 26 -4.55 18.71 31.94
CA GLN A 26 -4.76 17.36 31.38
C GLN A 26 -4.25 16.24 32.29
N ASN A 27 -3.24 16.50 33.11
CA ASN A 27 -2.59 15.49 33.96
C ASN A 27 -3.10 15.48 35.42
N LEU A 28 -4.02 16.38 35.78
CA LEU A 28 -4.57 16.46 37.14
C LEU A 28 -5.78 15.52 37.30
N LYS A 29 -5.60 14.44 38.07
CA LYS A 29 -6.56 13.35 38.35
C LYS A 29 -7.90 13.75 39.00
N GLY A 30 -8.20 15.04 39.12
CA GLY A 30 -9.47 15.59 39.64
C GLY A 30 -10.27 16.39 38.62
N LEU A 31 -9.76 16.53 37.39
CA LEU A 31 -10.35 17.33 36.31
C LEU A 31 -10.57 16.52 35.03
N ASP A 32 -10.69 15.19 35.12
CA ASP A 32 -10.87 14.29 33.97
C ASP A 32 -12.13 14.59 33.12
N LEU A 33 -13.10 15.30 33.70
CA LEU A 33 -14.30 15.79 33.02
C LEU A 33 -14.03 16.99 32.08
N TRP A 34 -12.90 17.68 32.26
CA TRP A 34 -12.50 18.82 31.45
C TRP A 34 -11.50 18.37 30.38
N LYS A 35 -12.01 18.20 29.16
CA LYS A 35 -11.22 17.99 27.96
C LYS A 35 -10.60 19.32 27.54
N CYS A 36 -9.32 19.46 27.86
CA CYS A 36 -8.57 20.69 27.72
C CYS A 36 -7.74 20.73 26.44
N GLU A 37 -7.83 21.83 25.69
CA GLU A 37 -6.98 22.14 24.54
C GLU A 37 -6.49 23.59 24.59
N PHE A 38 -5.46 23.94 23.80
CA PHE A 38 -4.91 25.29 23.76
C PHE A 38 -4.99 25.96 22.38
N LEU A 39 -5.29 27.26 22.36
CA LEU A 39 -5.43 28.08 21.16
C LEU A 39 -4.44 29.24 21.17
N VAL A 40 -3.46 29.20 20.27
CA VAL A 40 -2.34 30.15 20.24
C VAL A 40 -2.16 30.78 18.86
N GLY A 41 -1.89 32.09 18.84
CA GLY A 41 -1.68 32.86 17.62
C GLY A 41 -0.36 32.62 16.90
N ARG A 42 -0.29 33.03 15.63
CA ARG A 42 0.88 32.87 14.76
C ARG A 42 1.95 33.92 15.08
N HIS A 43 3.03 33.54 15.77
CA HIS A 43 4.24 34.36 15.90
C HIS A 43 5.45 33.57 15.41
N SER A 44 6.35 34.17 14.63
CA SER A 44 7.48 33.57 13.93
C SER A 44 8.37 32.65 14.81
N GLY A 45 8.01 31.37 14.92
CA GLY A 45 8.72 30.36 15.69
C GLY A 45 8.38 28.94 15.22
N PRO A 46 9.25 27.94 15.51
CA PRO A 46 9.22 26.61 14.88
C PRO A 46 8.11 25.66 15.37
N LYS A 47 7.16 26.13 16.19
CA LYS A 47 6.04 25.34 16.74
C LYS A 47 4.72 26.12 16.68
N ASN A 48 4.38 26.65 15.50
CA ASN A 48 3.14 27.39 15.30
C ASN A 48 1.98 26.49 14.90
N MET A 49 0.78 26.84 15.33
CA MET A 49 -0.45 26.21 14.86
C MET A 49 -0.79 26.69 13.44
N SER A 50 -1.17 25.75 12.57
CA SER A 50 -1.73 26.06 11.25
C SER A 50 -3.17 26.55 11.40
N ARG A 51 -3.65 27.36 10.45
CA ARG A 51 -5.03 27.86 10.46
C ARG A 51 -6.06 26.72 10.45
N GLN A 52 -5.80 25.68 9.67
CA GLN A 52 -6.60 24.45 9.63
C GLN A 52 -6.71 23.78 11.01
N LYS A 53 -5.61 23.73 11.78
CA LYS A 53 -5.63 23.16 13.13
C LYS A 53 -6.34 24.05 14.14
N MET A 54 -6.24 25.38 13.99
CA MET A 54 -7.01 26.31 14.81
C MET A 54 -8.51 26.18 14.55
N ASP A 55 -8.92 26.12 13.28
CA ASP A 55 -10.32 25.95 12.88
C ASP A 55 -10.88 24.62 13.40
N ALA A 56 -10.11 23.52 13.30
CA ALA A 56 -10.48 22.23 13.88
C ALA A 56 -10.66 22.27 15.41
N ILE A 57 -9.79 22.98 16.15
CA ILE A 57 -9.93 23.13 17.61
C ILE A 57 -11.19 23.94 17.95
N VAL A 58 -11.49 25.00 17.18
CA VAL A 58 -12.72 25.78 17.36
C VAL A 58 -13.95 24.95 17.04
N GLU A 59 -13.92 24.13 15.99
CA GLU A 59 -14.98 23.18 15.65
C GLU A 59 -15.19 22.15 16.78
N ASN A 60 -14.12 21.56 17.32
CA ASN A 60 -14.20 20.60 18.43
C ASN A 60 -14.72 21.25 19.72
N PHE A 61 -14.40 22.53 19.95
CA PHE A 61 -14.96 23.29 21.06
C PHE A 61 -16.44 23.63 20.83
N SER A 62 -16.83 23.88 19.58
CA SER A 62 -18.22 24.13 19.20
C SER A 62 -19.09 22.87 19.33
N SER A 63 -18.57 21.70 18.95
CA SER A 63 -19.24 20.40 19.04
C SER A 63 -19.36 19.88 20.48
N GLY A 64 -18.55 20.42 21.40
CA GLY A 64 -18.51 20.01 22.81
C GLY A 64 -17.57 18.84 23.09
N GLU A 65 -16.82 18.37 22.07
CA GLU A 65 -15.74 17.40 22.27
C GLU A 65 -14.62 17.97 23.14
N VAL A 66 -14.34 19.26 23.02
CA VAL A 66 -13.48 20.04 23.92
C VAL A 66 -14.37 20.99 24.71
N ASN A 67 -14.22 21.01 26.03
CA ASN A 67 -15.03 21.86 26.91
C ASN A 67 -14.21 22.86 27.72
N LEU A 68 -12.88 22.76 27.71
CA LEU A 68 -11.97 23.75 28.30
C LEU A 68 -10.94 24.22 27.27
N LEU A 69 -10.94 25.52 26.98
CA LEU A 69 -10.01 26.13 26.03
C LEU A 69 -9.06 27.11 26.72
N ILE A 70 -7.76 26.94 26.55
CA ILE A 70 -6.76 27.90 27.03
C ILE A 70 -6.26 28.73 25.85
N ALA A 71 -6.68 29.99 25.79
CA ALA A 71 -6.47 30.85 24.65
C ALA A 71 -5.55 32.04 24.95
N THR A 72 -4.80 32.46 23.94
CA THR A 72 -4.16 33.79 23.92
C THR A 72 -5.12 34.85 23.38
N SER A 73 -4.67 36.10 23.17
CA SER A 73 -5.50 37.20 22.63
C SER A 73 -6.22 36.87 21.31
N VAL A 74 -5.79 35.83 20.59
CA VAL A 74 -6.48 35.30 19.40
C VAL A 74 -7.87 34.71 19.70
N GLY A 75 -8.14 34.29 20.93
CA GLY A 75 -9.49 33.88 21.34
C GLY A 75 -10.41 35.07 21.67
N GLU A 76 -9.87 36.28 21.79
CA GLU A 76 -10.64 37.50 22.10
C GLU A 76 -11.27 38.06 20.81
N GLU A 77 -10.44 38.23 19.77
CA GLU A 77 -10.79 38.84 18.48
C GLU A 77 -10.62 37.86 17.30
N GLY A 78 -11.53 37.94 16.32
CA GLY A 78 -11.33 37.30 15.00
C GLY A 78 -11.75 35.83 14.86
N LEU A 79 -12.18 35.17 15.93
CA LEU A 79 -12.73 33.81 15.90
C LEU A 79 -14.16 33.76 16.45
N ASP A 80 -15.03 32.98 15.80
CA ASP A 80 -16.43 32.78 16.19
C ASP A 80 -16.55 31.68 17.26
N ILE A 81 -16.12 32.01 18.48
CA ILE A 81 -16.23 31.13 19.65
C ILE A 81 -17.59 31.34 20.31
N GLN A 82 -18.33 30.24 20.49
CA GLN A 82 -19.63 30.20 21.18
C GLN A 82 -19.56 30.74 22.62
N THR A 83 -20.71 31.13 23.16
CA THR A 83 -20.83 31.65 24.52
C THR A 83 -20.49 30.57 25.56
N CYS A 84 -19.62 30.93 26.50
CA CYS A 84 -19.10 30.06 27.55
C CYS A 84 -19.83 30.30 28.88
N CYS A 85 -19.91 29.27 29.73
CA CYS A 85 -20.47 29.39 31.07
C CYS A 85 -19.46 29.98 32.07
N LEU A 86 -18.16 29.84 31.81
CA LEU A 86 -17.10 30.40 32.63
C LEU A 86 -16.01 30.98 31.73
N VAL A 87 -15.64 32.23 32.00
CA VAL A 87 -14.51 32.90 31.36
C VAL A 87 -13.55 33.32 32.46
N VAL A 88 -12.31 32.82 32.40
CA VAL A 88 -11.27 33.13 33.39
C VAL A 88 -10.15 33.92 32.70
N ARG A 89 -9.85 35.10 33.24
CA ARG A 89 -8.65 35.87 32.88
C ARG A 89 -7.55 35.51 33.87
N PHE A 90 -6.59 34.70 33.39
CA PHE A 90 -5.40 34.38 34.17
C PHE A 90 -4.43 35.57 34.19
N ASP A 91 -4.28 36.24 33.05
CA ASP A 91 -3.57 37.51 32.92
C ASP A 91 -4.57 38.66 32.68
N LEU A 92 -4.27 39.84 33.21
CA LEU A 92 -5.08 41.05 33.01
C LEU A 92 -5.13 41.48 31.53
N PRO A 93 -6.28 42.00 31.05
CA PRO A 93 -6.40 42.53 29.70
C PRO A 93 -5.52 43.77 29.51
N GLU A 94 -4.97 43.94 28.31
CA GLU A 94 -4.09 45.06 27.97
C GLU A 94 -4.86 46.33 27.59
N THR A 95 -6.13 46.21 27.22
CA THR A 95 -6.98 47.33 26.78
C THR A 95 -8.43 47.15 27.24
N VAL A 96 -9.18 48.26 27.28
CA VAL A 96 -10.64 48.25 27.54
C VAL A 96 -11.40 47.40 26.50
N ALA A 97 -10.96 47.43 25.24
CA ALA A 97 -11.55 46.61 24.18
C ALA A 97 -11.38 45.10 24.44
N SER A 98 -10.17 44.67 24.80
CA SER A 98 -9.87 43.29 25.18
C SER A 98 -10.69 42.84 26.40
N PHE A 99 -10.83 43.70 27.40
CA PHE A 99 -11.70 43.47 28.56
C PHE A 99 -13.16 43.22 28.13
N ILE A 100 -13.75 44.12 27.36
CA ILE A 100 -15.15 44.02 26.90
C ILE A 100 -15.37 42.77 26.03
N GLN A 101 -14.46 42.48 25.10
CA GLN A 101 -14.60 41.35 24.17
C GLN A 101 -14.49 39.99 24.87
N SER A 102 -13.52 39.84 25.78
CA SER A 102 -13.38 38.61 26.55
C SER A 102 -14.56 38.39 27.49
N ARG A 103 -15.07 39.45 28.13
CA ARG A 103 -16.29 39.37 28.93
C ARG A 103 -17.50 39.04 28.06
N GLY A 104 -17.51 39.51 26.81
CA GLY A 104 -18.49 39.17 25.78
C GLY A 104 -18.56 37.67 25.44
N ARG A 105 -17.61 36.85 25.88
CA ARG A 105 -17.69 35.39 25.75
C ARG A 105 -18.49 34.74 26.88
N ALA A 106 -18.73 35.43 28.00
CA ALA A 106 -19.59 35.00 29.10
C ALA A 106 -20.99 35.64 28.95
N ARG A 107 -21.74 35.27 27.90
CA ARG A 107 -23.10 35.77 27.62
C ARG A 107 -24.21 34.77 27.94
N MET A 108 -23.87 33.55 28.35
CA MET A 108 -24.86 32.54 28.74
C MET A 108 -25.54 32.96 30.06
N THR A 109 -26.80 32.58 30.26
CA THR A 109 -27.49 32.79 31.53
C THR A 109 -26.71 32.12 32.67
N ASN A 110 -26.48 32.84 33.77
CA ASN A 110 -25.62 32.43 34.90
C ASN A 110 -24.12 32.23 34.57
N SER A 111 -23.63 32.75 33.44
CA SER A 111 -22.19 32.71 33.17
C SER A 111 -21.40 33.61 34.12
N LYS A 112 -20.17 33.19 34.42
CA LYS A 112 -19.25 33.92 35.32
C LYS A 112 -18.04 34.40 34.54
N TYR A 113 -17.70 35.67 34.75
CA TYR A 113 -16.44 36.25 34.31
C TYR A 113 -15.56 36.47 35.53
N VAL A 114 -14.40 35.81 35.57
CA VAL A 114 -13.49 35.80 36.71
C VAL A 114 -12.15 36.35 36.26
N VAL A 115 -11.62 37.35 36.97
CA VAL A 115 -10.27 37.88 36.77
C VAL A 115 -9.42 37.47 37.96
N LEU A 116 -8.27 36.85 37.71
CA LEU A 116 -7.31 36.52 38.75
C LEU A 116 -6.39 37.72 38.98
N LEU A 117 -6.31 38.18 40.23
CA LEU A 117 -5.47 39.29 40.67
C LEU A 117 -4.44 38.79 41.67
N GLU A 118 -3.24 39.35 41.63
CA GLU A 118 -2.21 39.03 42.61
C GLU A 118 -2.54 39.68 43.97
N ARG A 119 -2.49 38.89 45.05
CA ARG A 119 -2.85 39.37 46.39
C ARG A 119 -1.85 40.44 46.86
N GLY A 120 -2.35 41.64 47.13
CA GLY A 120 -1.54 42.78 47.59
C GLY A 120 -1.01 43.67 46.47
N ASN A 121 -1.39 43.40 45.21
CA ASN A 121 -0.99 44.21 44.08
C ASN A 121 -2.03 45.31 43.77
N HIS A 122 -1.89 46.46 44.44
CA HIS A 122 -2.82 47.59 44.30
C HIS A 122 -2.82 48.24 42.91
N SER A 123 -1.78 48.07 42.10
CA SER A 123 -1.77 48.64 40.74
C SER A 123 -2.69 47.87 39.79
N GLU A 124 -2.79 46.55 39.95
CA GLU A 124 -3.70 45.69 39.18
C GLU A 124 -5.17 45.95 39.54
N GLU A 125 -5.45 46.10 40.83
CA GLU A 125 -6.79 46.44 41.33
C GLU A 125 -7.25 47.81 40.79
N LYS A 126 -6.34 48.80 40.80
CA LYS A 126 -6.61 50.11 40.21
C LYS A 126 -6.86 50.03 38.70
N LEU A 127 -6.03 49.29 37.96
CA LEU A 127 -6.17 49.13 36.51
C LEU A 127 -7.51 48.48 36.13
N LEU A 128 -7.98 47.49 36.91
CA LEU A 128 -9.28 46.87 36.69
C LEU A 128 -10.43 47.85 36.94
N ASN A 129 -10.35 48.67 37.98
CA ASN A 129 -11.33 49.72 38.25
C ASN A 129 -11.34 50.78 37.12
N ASP A 130 -10.16 51.18 36.64
CA ASP A 130 -10.04 52.12 35.52
C ASP A 130 -10.72 51.57 34.24
N TYR A 131 -10.67 50.24 33.99
CA TYR A 131 -11.38 49.62 32.87
C TYR A 131 -12.90 49.59 33.04
N ILE A 132 -13.39 49.37 34.27
CA ILE A 132 -14.82 49.41 34.58
C ILE A 132 -15.35 50.85 34.41
N ASP A 133 -14.61 51.83 34.91
CA ASP A 133 -14.95 53.25 34.79
C ASP A 133 -14.90 53.71 33.33
N GLY A 134 -13.87 53.30 32.59
CA GLY A 134 -13.73 53.60 31.16
C GLY A 134 -14.87 53.05 30.31
N GLU A 135 -15.38 51.85 30.64
CA GLU A 135 -16.58 51.32 30.01
C GLU A 135 -17.84 52.12 30.38
N GLY A 136 -17.99 52.50 31.66
CA GLY A 136 -19.13 53.30 32.11
C GLY A 136 -19.23 54.64 31.37
N ILE A 137 -18.10 55.31 31.16
CA ILE A 137 -18.02 56.56 30.38
C ILE A 137 -18.43 56.31 28.93
N MET A 138 -17.92 55.22 28.32
CA MET A 138 -18.24 54.88 26.93
C MET A 138 -19.74 54.62 26.73
N ASN A 139 -20.38 53.87 27.63
CA ASN A 139 -21.81 53.60 27.57
C ASN A 139 -22.63 54.88 27.82
N GLY A 140 -22.20 55.75 28.75
CA GLY A 140 -22.84 57.04 28.97
C GLY A 140 -22.82 57.96 27.74
N GLU A 141 -21.69 58.02 27.02
CA GLU A 141 -21.58 58.78 25.76
C GLU A 141 -22.44 58.19 24.63
N ILE A 142 -22.60 56.86 24.59
CA ILE A 142 -23.49 56.19 23.62
C ILE A 142 -24.94 56.56 23.90
N ASP A 143 -25.37 56.55 25.17
CA ASP A 143 -26.73 56.91 25.56
C ASP A 143 -27.05 58.40 25.33
N LEU A 144 -26.02 59.27 25.39
CA LEU A 144 -26.13 60.70 25.12
C LEU A 144 -26.12 61.06 23.61
N ARG A 145 -25.74 60.13 22.72
CA ARG A 145 -25.81 60.32 21.27
C ARG A 145 -27.26 60.20 20.76
N THR A 146 -28.03 61.27 20.91
CA THR A 146 -29.26 61.51 20.13
C THR A 146 -28.95 62.45 18.97
N SER A 147 -28.30 61.94 17.92
CA SER A 147 -28.19 62.69 16.66
C SER A 147 -29.49 62.53 15.86
N ASN A 148 -30.31 63.59 15.88
CA ASN A 148 -31.51 63.78 15.05
C ASN A 148 -31.17 64.34 13.65
N ASP A 149 -30.11 63.85 13.00
CA ASP A 149 -29.88 64.18 11.58
C ASP A 149 -30.84 63.34 10.72
N VAL A 150 -32.04 63.89 10.53
CA VAL A 150 -33.07 63.42 9.62
C VAL A 150 -32.52 63.56 8.20
N PHE A 151 -32.16 62.44 7.57
CA PHE A 151 -32.07 62.36 6.11
C PHE A 151 -33.51 62.31 5.57
N ASP A 152 -33.81 63.20 4.62
CA ASP A 152 -35.07 63.27 3.90
C ASP A 152 -35.50 61.89 3.37
N HIS A 153 -36.78 61.58 3.57
CA HIS A 153 -37.43 60.38 3.05
C HIS A 153 -37.33 60.30 1.52
N LEU A 154 -36.38 59.52 1.02
CA LEU A 154 -36.50 58.88 -0.29
C LEU A 154 -37.61 57.83 -0.17
N GLU A 155 -38.63 57.89 -1.03
CA GLU A 155 -39.65 56.85 -1.15
C GLU A 155 -38.96 55.49 -1.44
N GLU A 156 -38.80 54.66 -0.42
CA GLU A 156 -38.25 53.32 -0.60
C GLU A 156 -39.29 52.44 -1.30
N LYS A 157 -39.04 52.10 -2.57
CA LYS A 157 -39.76 51.00 -3.24
C LYS A 157 -39.56 49.71 -2.44
N SER A 158 -40.65 49.04 -2.10
CA SER A 158 -40.65 47.74 -1.44
C SER A 158 -41.47 46.72 -2.20
N TYR A 159 -40.95 45.52 -2.38
CA TYR A 159 -41.68 44.36 -2.92
C TYR A 159 -42.20 43.49 -1.78
N GLN A 160 -43.48 43.12 -1.78
CA GLN A 160 -44.08 42.27 -0.74
C GLN A 160 -44.67 40.98 -1.34
N VAL A 161 -44.40 39.85 -0.69
CA VAL A 161 -44.96 38.54 -1.06
C VAL A 161 -46.36 38.39 -0.45
N GLU A 162 -47.38 38.21 -1.29
CA GLU A 162 -48.78 38.13 -0.86
C GLU A 162 -49.09 36.95 0.09
N LYS A 163 -48.33 35.86 0.01
CA LYS A 163 -48.57 34.63 0.81
C LYS A 163 -48.06 34.70 2.24
N THR A 164 -46.96 35.41 2.48
CA THR A 164 -46.22 35.41 3.77
C THR A 164 -46.10 36.79 4.39
N GLY A 165 -46.38 37.85 3.62
CA GLY A 165 -46.20 39.23 4.04
C GLY A 165 -44.73 39.69 4.10
N ALA A 166 -43.77 38.85 3.70
CA ALA A 166 -42.36 39.20 3.66
C ALA A 166 -42.10 40.33 2.64
N SER A 167 -41.28 41.32 3.00
CA SER A 167 -40.95 42.45 2.15
C SER A 167 -39.45 42.63 1.95
N ILE A 168 -39.04 43.03 0.74
CA ILE A 168 -37.68 43.49 0.43
C ILE A 168 -37.75 44.98 0.06
N SER A 169 -36.97 45.80 0.75
CA SER A 169 -36.73 47.21 0.37
C SER A 169 -35.50 47.35 -0.51
N THR A 170 -35.43 48.45 -1.25
CA THR A 170 -34.25 48.85 -2.05
C THR A 170 -32.98 48.98 -1.23
N ALA A 171 -33.04 49.30 0.07
CA ALA A 171 -31.87 49.37 0.95
C ALA A 171 -31.27 47.98 1.24
N CYS A 172 -32.10 46.95 1.37
CA CYS A 172 -31.69 45.58 1.69
C CYS A 172 -31.40 44.72 0.45
N SER A 173 -31.76 45.18 -0.76
CA SER A 173 -31.64 44.39 -1.99
C SER A 173 -30.19 44.02 -2.32
N VAL A 174 -29.25 44.95 -2.14
CA VAL A 174 -27.83 44.73 -2.45
C VAL A 174 -27.23 43.66 -1.53
N SER A 175 -27.47 43.76 -0.22
CA SER A 175 -26.91 42.81 0.76
C SER A 175 -27.50 41.41 0.61
N LEU A 176 -28.80 41.30 0.32
CA LEU A 176 -29.47 40.03 0.04
C LEU A 176 -28.97 39.37 -1.24
N LEU A 177 -28.72 40.15 -2.30
CA LEU A 177 -28.18 39.63 -3.55
C LEU A 177 -26.75 39.08 -3.37
N HIS A 178 -25.91 39.79 -2.61
CA HIS A 178 -24.58 39.30 -2.24
C HIS A 178 -24.66 38.04 -1.37
N ARG A 179 -25.62 37.97 -0.43
CA ARG A 179 -25.86 36.79 0.40
C ARG A 179 -26.35 35.58 -0.43
N TYR A 180 -27.17 35.81 -1.44
CA TYR A 180 -27.57 34.78 -2.40
C TYR A 180 -26.35 34.26 -3.17
N CYS A 181 -25.54 35.16 -3.76
CA CYS A 181 -24.36 34.76 -4.52
C CYS A 181 -23.35 33.99 -3.66
N TYR A 182 -23.15 34.40 -2.41
CA TYR A 182 -22.27 33.70 -1.47
C TYR A 182 -22.76 32.30 -1.08
N ASN A 183 -24.07 32.05 -1.16
CA ASN A 183 -24.67 30.74 -0.90
C ASN A 183 -24.61 29.80 -2.11
N LEU A 184 -24.17 30.27 -3.28
CA LEU A 184 -23.95 29.41 -4.45
C LEU A 184 -22.75 28.49 -4.24
N PRO A 185 -22.67 27.34 -4.95
CA PRO A 185 -21.51 26.45 -4.90
C PRO A 185 -20.22 27.20 -5.24
N LYS A 186 -19.21 27.08 -4.36
CA LYS A 186 -17.89 27.71 -4.49
C LYS A 186 -16.78 26.66 -4.49
N ASP A 187 -15.72 26.93 -5.23
CA ASP A 187 -14.49 26.12 -5.26
C ASP A 187 -13.26 27.01 -5.01
N MET A 188 -12.07 26.43 -4.85
CA MET A 188 -10.81 27.11 -4.53
C MET A 188 -10.46 28.24 -5.51
N PHE A 189 -10.93 28.14 -6.76
CA PHE A 189 -10.63 29.10 -7.82
C PHE A 189 -11.81 30.02 -8.17
N PHE A 190 -13.00 29.80 -7.60
CA PHE A 190 -14.22 30.53 -7.96
C PHE A 190 -15.01 31.00 -6.75
N ASN A 191 -15.05 32.33 -6.56
CA ASN A 191 -15.88 32.97 -5.55
C ASN A 191 -17.06 33.70 -6.23
N PRO A 192 -18.29 33.17 -6.13
CA PRO A 192 -19.46 33.75 -6.78
C PRO A 192 -19.81 35.13 -6.20
N SER A 193 -19.65 36.19 -7.01
CA SER A 193 -20.06 37.55 -6.67
C SER A 193 -20.77 38.22 -7.85
N PRO A 194 -21.79 39.07 -7.61
CA PRO A 194 -22.46 39.81 -8.67
C PRO A 194 -21.55 40.91 -9.22
N ALA A 195 -21.56 41.11 -10.54
CA ALA A 195 -20.89 42.22 -11.21
C ALA A 195 -21.92 43.25 -11.69
N PHE A 196 -21.55 44.53 -11.65
CA PHE A 196 -22.43 45.65 -11.99
C PHE A 196 -21.83 46.43 -13.16
N ILE A 197 -22.62 46.69 -14.19
CA ILE A 197 -22.26 47.52 -15.35
C ILE A 197 -23.24 48.68 -15.41
N TYR A 198 -22.74 49.91 -15.53
CA TYR A 198 -23.57 51.10 -15.67
C TYR A 198 -23.61 51.53 -17.13
N ILE A 199 -24.81 51.87 -17.61
CA ILE A 199 -25.06 52.32 -18.98
C ILE A 199 -25.78 53.67 -18.86
N ASP A 200 -25.19 54.71 -19.46
CA ASP A 200 -25.82 56.03 -19.53
C ASP A 200 -26.86 56.03 -20.67
N ASP A 201 -28.13 56.25 -20.34
CA ASP A 201 -29.23 56.38 -21.29
C ASP A 201 -29.79 57.82 -21.27
N THR A 202 -30.54 58.19 -22.29
CA THR A 202 -31.15 59.54 -22.43
C THR A 202 -32.14 59.88 -21.32
N GLU A 203 -32.66 58.89 -20.59
CA GLU A 203 -33.62 59.04 -19.48
C GLU A 203 -32.99 58.86 -18.08
N GLY A 204 -31.70 58.52 -17.99
CA GLY A 204 -30.99 58.30 -16.72
C GLY A 204 -29.93 57.21 -16.79
N ILE A 205 -29.36 56.84 -15.64
CA ILE A 205 -28.34 55.79 -15.55
C ILE A 205 -29.04 54.45 -15.30
N ILE A 206 -28.74 53.45 -16.12
CA ILE A 206 -29.23 52.07 -15.98
C ILE A 206 -28.11 51.18 -15.42
N CYS A 207 -28.41 50.40 -14.40
CA CYS A 207 -27.50 49.39 -13.87
C CYS A 207 -27.88 47.98 -14.37
N ARG A 208 -26.93 47.30 -14.99
CA ARG A 208 -27.00 45.90 -15.40
C ARG A 208 -26.28 45.02 -14.39
N VAL A 209 -27.01 44.09 -13.79
CA VAL A 209 -26.49 43.09 -12.86
C VAL A 209 -26.14 41.82 -13.64
N ILE A 210 -24.87 41.40 -13.57
CA ILE A 210 -24.40 40.12 -14.09
C ILE A 210 -24.19 39.18 -12.91
N LEU A 211 -24.98 38.10 -12.89
CA LEU A 211 -24.86 37.04 -11.89
C LEU A 211 -23.82 35.99 -12.33
N PRO A 212 -23.22 35.26 -11.37
CA PRO A 212 -22.31 34.15 -11.68
C PRO A 212 -23.02 33.05 -12.49
N PRO A 213 -22.29 32.26 -13.29
CA PRO A 213 -22.86 31.20 -14.15
C PRO A 213 -23.66 30.14 -13.38
N ASN A 214 -23.43 30.00 -12.08
CA ASN A 214 -24.13 29.04 -11.21
C ASN A 214 -25.48 29.58 -10.70
N ALA A 215 -25.84 30.83 -11.01
CA ALA A 215 -27.11 31.43 -10.61
C ALA A 215 -28.25 31.05 -11.56
N ALA A 216 -29.50 31.19 -11.10
CA ALA A 216 -30.70 30.81 -11.88
C ALA A 216 -30.87 31.56 -13.20
N PHE A 217 -30.28 32.76 -13.34
CA PHE A 217 -30.19 33.51 -14.59
C PHE A 217 -28.91 34.35 -14.60
N ARG A 218 -28.53 34.84 -15.79
CA ARG A 218 -27.23 35.49 -16.00
C ARG A 218 -27.24 37.02 -15.93
N GLN A 219 -28.30 37.67 -16.42
CA GLN A 219 -28.37 39.13 -16.52
C GLN A 219 -29.77 39.69 -16.26
N VAL A 220 -29.83 40.85 -15.59
CA VAL A 220 -31.02 41.68 -15.37
C VAL A 220 -30.62 43.16 -15.43
N ASP A 221 -31.47 43.97 -16.04
CA ASP A 221 -31.33 45.43 -16.14
C ASP A 221 -32.36 46.09 -15.21
N GLY A 222 -31.95 47.12 -14.47
CA GLY A 222 -32.83 47.96 -13.65
C GLY A 222 -33.45 49.12 -14.42
N GLN A 223 -34.29 49.91 -13.74
CA GLN A 223 -34.90 51.12 -14.32
C GLN A 223 -33.92 52.31 -14.38
N PRO A 224 -34.10 53.27 -15.30
CA PRO A 224 -33.29 54.47 -15.36
C PRO A 224 -33.46 55.33 -14.10
N CYS A 225 -32.36 55.61 -13.40
CA CYS A 225 -32.33 56.38 -12.16
C CYS A 225 -31.39 57.59 -12.24
N GLN A 226 -31.53 58.54 -11.29
CA GLN A 226 -30.73 59.78 -11.26
C GLN A 226 -29.32 59.59 -10.69
N SER A 227 -29.08 58.50 -9.96
CA SER A 227 -27.81 58.17 -9.30
C SER A 227 -27.37 56.73 -9.56
N ASN A 228 -26.05 56.50 -9.62
CA ASN A 228 -25.45 55.16 -9.69
C ASN A 228 -25.92 54.25 -8.55
N ASP A 229 -26.05 54.77 -7.33
CA ASP A 229 -26.43 53.98 -6.15
C ASP A 229 -27.93 53.64 -6.15
N GLU A 230 -28.76 54.48 -6.73
CA GLU A 230 -30.19 54.21 -6.93
C GLU A 230 -30.40 53.19 -8.04
N ALA A 231 -29.73 53.37 -9.18
CA ALA A 231 -29.76 52.42 -10.30
C ALA A 231 -29.31 51.01 -9.84
N LYS A 232 -28.25 50.94 -9.02
CA LYS A 232 -27.76 49.69 -8.44
C LYS A 232 -28.78 49.03 -7.51
N ARG A 233 -29.40 49.80 -6.61
CA ARG A 233 -30.41 49.28 -5.66
C ARG A 233 -31.67 48.78 -6.35
N ASP A 234 -32.12 49.49 -7.37
CA ASP A 234 -33.29 49.13 -8.20
C ASP A 234 -33.00 47.86 -9.03
N ALA A 235 -31.85 47.80 -9.71
CA ALA A 235 -31.44 46.60 -10.46
C ALA A 235 -31.26 45.36 -9.56
N CYS A 236 -30.78 45.53 -8.32
CA CYS A 236 -30.72 44.45 -7.33
C CYS A 236 -32.11 43.99 -6.87
N LEU A 237 -33.08 44.90 -6.75
CA LEU A 237 -34.45 44.57 -6.37
C LEU A 237 -35.13 43.75 -7.49
N GLU A 238 -35.02 44.20 -8.74
CA GLU A 238 -35.51 43.48 -9.92
C GLU A 238 -34.87 42.09 -10.04
N ALA A 239 -33.56 41.98 -9.77
CA ALA A 239 -32.88 40.70 -9.76
C ALA A 239 -33.44 39.74 -8.69
N LEU A 240 -33.75 40.23 -7.49
CA LEU A 240 -34.36 39.42 -6.41
C LEU A 240 -35.80 39.01 -6.72
N VAL A 241 -36.61 39.90 -7.31
CA VAL A 241 -37.97 39.57 -7.75
C VAL A 241 -37.93 38.44 -8.77
N LYS A 242 -37.05 38.55 -9.78
CA LYS A 242 -36.86 37.50 -10.78
C LYS A 242 -36.33 36.19 -10.19
N LEU A 243 -35.43 36.25 -9.18
CA LEU A 243 -34.97 35.07 -8.45
C LEU A 243 -36.12 34.38 -7.67
N TYR A 244 -37.06 35.16 -7.13
CA TYR A 244 -38.25 34.64 -6.46
C TYR A 244 -39.22 34.00 -7.47
N GLU A 245 -39.49 34.64 -8.60
CA GLU A 245 -40.33 34.08 -9.69
C GLU A 245 -39.79 32.75 -10.23
N LEU A 246 -38.45 32.61 -10.28
CA LEU A 246 -37.78 31.39 -10.71
C LEU A 246 -37.65 30.32 -9.59
N GLY A 247 -38.20 30.58 -8.40
CA GLY A 247 -38.19 29.65 -7.27
C GLY A 247 -36.81 29.47 -6.59
N ALA A 248 -35.85 30.37 -6.84
CA ALA A 248 -34.52 30.33 -6.23
C ALA A 248 -34.49 30.93 -4.81
N LEU A 249 -35.48 31.76 -4.48
CA LEU A 249 -35.73 32.30 -3.13
C LEU A 249 -36.95 31.61 -2.52
N THR A 250 -36.96 31.44 -1.20
CA THR A 250 -38.13 30.89 -0.47
C THR A 250 -39.25 31.92 -0.36
N ASP A 251 -40.44 31.49 0.06
CA ASP A 251 -41.57 32.38 0.38
C ASP A 251 -41.26 33.42 1.47
N PHE A 252 -40.14 33.27 2.20
CA PHE A 252 -39.60 34.26 3.15
C PHE A 252 -38.48 35.13 2.57
N LEU A 253 -38.30 35.14 1.24
CA LEU A 253 -37.31 35.96 0.51
C LEU A 253 -35.85 35.71 0.94
N LEU A 254 -35.60 34.51 1.48
CA LEU A 254 -34.27 34.05 1.85
C LEU A 254 -33.75 33.06 0.78
N PRO A 255 -32.44 33.05 0.50
CA PRO A 255 -31.82 32.02 -0.34
C PRO A 255 -32.20 30.65 0.19
N GLY A 256 -32.90 29.85 -0.61
CA GLY A 256 -33.38 28.55 -0.17
C GLY A 256 -32.22 27.67 0.26
N SER A 257 -32.42 26.87 1.31
CA SER A 257 -31.48 25.84 1.77
C SER A 257 -31.19 24.73 0.73
N GLY A 258 -31.62 24.91 -0.51
CA GLY A 258 -31.60 23.98 -1.65
C GLY A 258 -30.25 23.80 -2.34
N SER A 259 -29.13 24.06 -1.67
CA SER A 259 -27.80 23.64 -2.14
C SER A 259 -26.97 22.93 -1.05
N ARG A 260 -27.42 22.92 0.22
CA ARG A 260 -26.80 22.12 1.30
C ARG A 260 -27.52 20.80 1.60
N LYS A 261 -28.60 20.49 0.89
CA LYS A 261 -29.31 19.21 1.01
C LYS A 261 -29.53 18.57 -0.37
N ASN A 262 -28.44 18.06 -0.93
CA ASN A 262 -28.46 16.82 -1.71
C ASN A 262 -27.52 15.82 -1.02
N LYS A 263 -27.83 15.48 0.24
CA LYS A 263 -27.71 14.08 0.65
C LYS A 263 -28.85 13.35 -0.07
N ALA A 264 -28.58 12.97 -1.31
CA ALA A 264 -29.36 11.93 -1.95
C ALA A 264 -29.30 10.71 -1.03
N SER A 265 -30.46 10.22 -0.65
CA SER A 265 -30.69 8.93 -0.06
C SER A 265 -30.01 7.86 -0.92
N THR A 266 -28.76 7.54 -0.57
CA THR A 266 -28.12 6.29 -0.88
C THR A 266 -28.11 5.51 0.42
N THR A 267 -28.78 4.38 0.36
CA THR A 267 -28.80 3.24 1.26
C THR A 267 -27.48 3.10 2.02
N ASN A 268 -27.59 2.93 3.34
CA ASN A 268 -26.57 2.54 4.31
C ASN A 268 -25.21 2.08 3.73
N GLY A 269 -24.22 2.96 3.82
CA GLY A 269 -22.79 2.65 3.76
C GLY A 269 -22.08 3.64 4.67
N SER A 270 -21.58 3.16 5.80
CA SER A 270 -20.88 3.92 6.83
C SER A 270 -19.65 4.62 6.26
N ALA A 271 -19.66 5.95 6.21
CA ALA A 271 -18.44 6.75 6.12
C ALA A 271 -17.78 6.77 7.51
N SER A 272 -16.94 5.77 7.79
CA SER A 272 -15.99 5.81 8.89
C SER A 272 -14.84 6.75 8.54
N ASN A 273 -14.36 7.44 9.57
CA ASN A 273 -13.32 8.45 9.56
C ASN A 273 -12.06 7.99 8.82
N SER A 274 -11.50 8.90 8.02
CA SER A 274 -10.21 8.80 7.33
C SER A 274 -9.03 8.94 8.30
N HIS A 275 -8.92 8.00 9.23
CA HIS A 275 -7.75 7.80 10.07
C HIS A 275 -7.46 6.30 10.18
N ASP A 276 -7.40 5.58 9.06
CA ASP A 276 -6.98 4.17 9.04
C ASP A 276 -6.47 3.70 7.65
N ASP A 277 -5.96 4.61 6.80
CA ASP A 277 -5.45 4.21 5.47
C ASP A 277 -4.08 3.49 5.53
N GLU A 278 -3.53 3.27 6.74
CA GLU A 278 -2.36 2.41 6.95
C GLU A 278 -2.72 1.00 7.47
N SER A 279 -3.99 0.68 7.75
CA SER A 279 -4.37 -0.59 8.41
C SER A 279 -4.95 -1.68 7.49
N LEU A 280 -5.20 -1.42 6.20
CA LEU A 280 -5.58 -2.47 5.23
C LEU A 280 -4.37 -3.25 4.69
N ARG A 281 -3.31 -3.38 5.49
CA ARG A 281 -2.20 -4.26 5.16
C ARG A 281 -2.57 -5.70 5.50
N GLU A 282 -2.50 -6.55 4.47
CA GLU A 282 -2.24 -8.00 4.53
C GLU A 282 -3.44 -8.94 4.68
N GLU A 283 -4.52 -8.76 3.91
CA GLU A 283 -5.26 -9.96 3.46
C GLU A 283 -4.46 -10.60 2.31
N LEU A 284 -3.66 -11.61 2.63
CA LEU A 284 -2.98 -12.42 1.63
C LEU A 284 -4.02 -13.31 0.94
N HIS A 285 -4.36 -12.98 -0.30
CA HIS A 285 -5.19 -13.85 -1.13
C HIS A 285 -4.39 -15.10 -1.54
N GLU A 286 -5.06 -16.26 -1.55
CA GLU A 286 -4.44 -17.51 -1.99
C GLU A 286 -4.00 -17.41 -3.45
N MET A 287 -2.77 -17.85 -3.72
CA MET A 287 -2.22 -17.85 -5.07
C MET A 287 -3.04 -18.80 -5.97
N LEU A 288 -3.54 -18.28 -7.09
CA LEU A 288 -4.30 -19.07 -8.05
C LEU A 288 -3.41 -20.12 -8.70
N ILE A 289 -3.77 -21.39 -8.54
CA ILE A 289 -3.13 -22.50 -9.25
C ILE A 289 -3.76 -22.57 -10.67
N PRO A 290 -2.96 -22.50 -11.74
CA PRO A 290 -3.45 -22.66 -13.11
C PRO A 290 -4.24 -23.95 -13.28
N THR A 291 -5.37 -23.88 -13.98
CA THR A 291 -6.24 -25.03 -14.29
C THR A 291 -5.49 -26.18 -14.96
N ILE A 292 -4.48 -25.87 -15.77
CA ILE A 292 -3.64 -26.85 -16.48
C ILE A 292 -2.83 -27.72 -15.52
N LEU A 293 -2.42 -27.14 -14.38
CA LEU A 293 -1.65 -27.83 -13.34
C LEU A 293 -2.54 -28.41 -12.24
N LYS A 294 -3.85 -28.10 -12.25
CA LYS A 294 -4.79 -28.71 -11.31
C LYS A 294 -5.03 -30.16 -11.71
N PRO A 295 -4.89 -31.11 -10.77
CA PRO A 295 -5.31 -32.48 -11.01
C PRO A 295 -6.83 -32.47 -11.25
N SER A 296 -7.29 -33.05 -12.36
CA SER A 296 -8.70 -33.37 -12.50
C SER A 296 -9.09 -34.33 -11.37
N THR A 297 -10.25 -34.15 -10.74
CA THR A 297 -10.74 -34.93 -9.58
C THR A 297 -10.96 -36.43 -9.86
N CYS A 298 -10.47 -36.94 -10.98
CA CYS A 298 -10.55 -38.33 -11.38
C CYS A 298 -9.39 -39.11 -10.75
N LYS A 299 -9.70 -40.28 -10.19
CA LYS A 299 -8.66 -41.27 -9.86
C LYS A 299 -7.87 -41.53 -11.14
N LEU A 300 -6.56 -41.27 -11.10
CA LEU A 300 -5.69 -41.50 -12.25
C LEU A 300 -5.45 -43.02 -12.37
N ASP A 301 -6.10 -43.65 -13.34
CA ASP A 301 -5.82 -45.04 -13.71
C ASP A 301 -4.45 -45.11 -14.41
N CYS A 302 -3.59 -46.05 -13.98
CA CYS A 302 -2.32 -46.33 -14.64
C CYS A 302 -2.54 -47.33 -15.80
N PRO A 303 -1.86 -47.18 -16.96
CA PRO A 303 -0.78 -46.24 -17.24
C PRO A 303 -1.26 -44.82 -17.57
N LEU A 304 -0.54 -43.83 -17.05
CA LEU A 304 -0.86 -42.42 -17.23
C LEU A 304 -0.04 -41.82 -18.38
N ASN A 305 -0.71 -41.21 -19.35
CA ASN A 305 -0.04 -40.47 -20.42
C ASN A 305 0.19 -39.01 -19.99
N LEU A 306 1.45 -38.58 -19.98
CA LEU A 306 1.86 -37.22 -19.66
C LEU A 306 2.49 -36.54 -20.87
N HIS A 307 2.19 -35.26 -21.06
CA HIS A 307 2.89 -34.40 -22.01
C HIS A 307 4.28 -34.07 -21.48
N PHE A 308 5.28 -34.17 -22.36
CA PHE A 308 6.69 -34.08 -22.02
C PHE A 308 7.32 -32.87 -22.70
N TYR A 309 7.90 -32.01 -21.86
CA TYR A 309 8.68 -30.84 -22.24
C TYR A 309 10.09 -30.97 -21.66
N TYR A 310 11.14 -30.70 -22.44
CA TYR A 310 12.49 -30.60 -21.88
C TYR A 310 12.86 -29.14 -21.61
N ILE A 311 13.60 -28.94 -20.52
CA ILE A 311 14.07 -27.64 -20.03
C ILE A 311 15.56 -27.53 -20.38
N GLN A 312 15.90 -26.50 -21.15
CA GLN A 312 17.28 -26.22 -21.53
C GLN A 312 17.80 -24.98 -20.79
N PHE A 313 19.04 -25.06 -20.33
CA PHE A 313 19.73 -23.98 -19.64
C PHE A 313 20.95 -23.53 -20.45
N PHE A 314 21.00 -22.23 -20.77
CA PHE A 314 22.09 -21.60 -21.48
C PHE A 314 22.78 -20.55 -20.60
N PRO A 315 23.90 -20.89 -19.95
CA PRO A 315 24.63 -19.96 -19.10
C PRO A 315 25.42 -18.92 -19.91
N ILE A 316 25.40 -17.69 -19.43
CA ILE A 316 26.11 -16.54 -19.99
C ILE A 316 26.94 -15.91 -18.85
N PRO A 317 28.27 -16.07 -18.84
CA PRO A 317 29.11 -16.82 -19.80
C PRO A 317 28.93 -18.35 -19.69
N ALA A 318 29.36 -19.10 -20.71
CA ALA A 318 29.26 -20.57 -20.75
C ALA A 318 30.31 -21.26 -19.86
N ASP A 319 30.24 -21.03 -18.55
CA ASP A 319 31.24 -21.45 -17.57
C ASP A 319 30.80 -22.64 -16.70
N ARG A 320 29.53 -23.03 -16.79
CA ARG A 320 28.92 -24.09 -15.96
C ARG A 320 28.12 -25.06 -16.81
N HIS A 321 28.12 -26.31 -16.39
CA HIS A 321 27.28 -27.34 -16.98
C HIS A 321 26.02 -27.50 -16.14
N TYR A 322 24.88 -27.55 -16.83
CA TYR A 322 23.57 -27.75 -16.22
C TYR A 322 22.98 -29.03 -16.81
N ARG A 323 22.51 -29.91 -15.92
CA ARG A 323 21.79 -31.10 -16.32
C ARG A 323 20.41 -30.74 -16.88
N ILE A 324 20.01 -31.40 -17.95
CA ILE A 324 18.69 -31.23 -18.58
C ILE A 324 17.64 -31.89 -17.69
N PHE A 325 16.51 -31.19 -17.52
CA PHE A 325 15.34 -31.70 -16.79
C PHE A 325 14.12 -31.72 -17.72
N GLY A 326 13.21 -32.65 -17.47
CA GLY A 326 11.92 -32.75 -18.14
C GLY A 326 10.81 -32.31 -17.23
N LEU A 327 9.90 -31.50 -17.75
CA LEU A 327 8.60 -31.23 -17.16
C LEU A 327 7.56 -32.17 -17.78
N PHE A 328 6.84 -32.87 -16.92
CA PHE A 328 5.73 -33.76 -17.31
C PHE A 328 4.43 -33.25 -16.70
N VAL A 329 3.44 -33.00 -17.54
CA VAL A 329 2.13 -32.43 -17.16
C VAL A 329 0.99 -33.25 -17.78
N ILE A 330 -0.19 -33.24 -17.14
CA ILE A 330 -1.35 -34.01 -17.61
C ILE A 330 -1.93 -33.40 -18.89
N ASN A 331 -2.08 -32.07 -18.89
CA ASN A 331 -2.62 -31.32 -20.01
C ASN A 331 -1.48 -30.62 -20.78
N PRO A 332 -1.58 -30.49 -22.11
CA PRO A 332 -0.58 -29.77 -22.88
C PRO A 332 -0.53 -28.30 -22.48
N LEU A 333 0.67 -27.74 -22.45
CA LEU A 333 0.88 -26.30 -22.23
C LEU A 333 0.37 -25.50 -23.45
N PRO A 334 -0.15 -24.28 -23.26
CA PRO A 334 -0.58 -23.45 -24.38
C PRO A 334 0.63 -23.01 -25.22
N MET A 335 0.42 -22.78 -26.53
CA MET A 335 1.50 -22.40 -27.46
C MET A 335 2.32 -21.17 -27.03
N GLU A 336 1.72 -20.23 -26.30
CA GLU A 336 2.43 -19.06 -25.75
C GLU A 336 3.37 -19.45 -24.60
N ALA A 337 2.99 -20.42 -23.77
CA ALA A 337 3.84 -20.95 -22.68
C ALA A 337 4.99 -21.81 -23.21
N GLU A 338 4.82 -22.49 -24.36
CA GLU A 338 5.91 -23.23 -25.01
C GLU A 338 7.03 -22.32 -25.53
N LYS A 339 6.72 -21.05 -25.80
CA LYS A 339 7.69 -20.03 -26.23
C LYS A 339 8.34 -19.29 -25.05
N LEU A 340 8.11 -19.76 -23.82
CA LEU A 340 8.66 -19.15 -22.62
C LEU A 340 10.19 -19.17 -22.65
N GLU A 341 10.77 -17.98 -22.64
CA GLU A 341 12.19 -17.74 -22.39
C GLU A 341 12.33 -16.90 -21.12
N VAL A 342 13.14 -17.37 -20.18
CA VAL A 342 13.34 -16.72 -18.87
C VAL A 342 14.82 -16.46 -18.65
N ASP A 343 15.16 -15.22 -18.37
CA ASP A 343 16.49 -14.84 -17.90
C ASP A 343 16.55 -15.04 -16.37
N LEU A 344 17.35 -15.99 -15.91
CA LEU A 344 17.56 -16.25 -14.48
C LEU A 344 18.86 -15.58 -14.00
N HIS A 345 18.73 -14.66 -13.06
CA HIS A 345 19.81 -13.80 -12.59
C HIS A 345 20.54 -14.42 -11.39
N LEU A 346 21.76 -14.88 -11.64
CA LEU A 346 22.67 -15.38 -10.61
C LEU A 346 23.52 -14.23 -10.05
N ALA A 347 24.22 -14.49 -8.93
CA ALA A 347 25.13 -13.53 -8.33
C ALA A 347 26.23 -13.08 -9.30
N ARG A 348 26.75 -11.87 -9.09
CA ARG A 348 27.89 -11.28 -9.83
C ARG A 348 27.62 -11.11 -11.34
N GLY A 349 26.37 -10.81 -11.71
CA GLY A 349 25.98 -10.44 -13.07
C GLY A 349 25.88 -11.60 -14.07
N ARG A 350 25.88 -12.86 -13.62
CA ARG A 350 25.68 -14.03 -14.48
C ARG A 350 24.21 -14.24 -14.78
N ILE A 351 23.92 -14.67 -15.99
CA ILE A 351 22.54 -14.94 -16.44
C ILE A 351 22.50 -16.36 -16.99
N VAL A 352 21.48 -17.13 -16.62
CA VAL A 352 21.16 -18.40 -17.27
C VAL A 352 19.84 -18.23 -17.98
N LYS A 353 19.85 -18.34 -19.32
CA LYS A 353 18.62 -18.36 -20.09
C LYS A 353 18.01 -19.75 -20.00
N ALA A 354 16.80 -19.84 -19.50
CA ALA A 354 16.03 -21.06 -19.43
C ALA A 354 14.90 -21.02 -20.46
N GLY A 355 14.71 -22.13 -21.18
CA GLY A 355 13.64 -22.29 -22.14
C GLY A 355 13.09 -23.71 -22.14
N MET A 356 11.90 -23.87 -22.69
CA MET A 356 11.20 -25.15 -22.74
C MET A 356 10.84 -25.53 -24.17
N LYS A 357 10.88 -26.82 -24.50
CA LYS A 357 10.38 -27.31 -25.79
C LYS A 357 9.58 -28.59 -25.63
N HIS A 358 8.45 -28.66 -26.32
CA HIS A 358 7.61 -29.86 -26.37
C HIS A 358 8.27 -30.97 -27.18
N LEU A 359 8.28 -32.19 -26.64
CA LEU A 359 8.79 -33.37 -27.35
C LEU A 359 7.67 -34.35 -27.75
N GLY A 360 6.61 -34.47 -26.95
CA GLY A 360 5.50 -35.39 -27.21
C GLY A 360 4.82 -35.87 -25.93
N THR A 361 4.25 -37.08 -25.98
CA THR A 361 3.62 -37.73 -24.83
C THR A 361 4.36 -39.01 -24.45
N ILE A 362 4.40 -39.31 -23.16
CA ILE A 362 5.02 -40.52 -22.60
C ILE A 362 4.08 -41.18 -21.59
N SER A 363 4.01 -42.51 -21.60
CA SER A 363 3.21 -43.29 -20.67
C SER A 363 4.05 -43.71 -19.45
N PHE A 364 3.55 -43.45 -18.24
CA PHE A 364 4.15 -43.93 -17.00
C PHE A 364 3.34 -45.10 -16.43
N ASP A 365 4.03 -46.18 -16.04
CA ASP A 365 3.46 -47.25 -15.23
C ASP A 365 3.42 -46.86 -13.73
N GLU A 366 2.79 -47.70 -12.90
CA GLU A 366 2.63 -47.42 -11.46
C GLU A 366 3.98 -47.33 -10.73
N GLU A 367 4.94 -48.20 -11.08
CA GLU A 367 6.28 -48.20 -10.47
C GLU A 367 7.06 -46.92 -10.83
N GLN A 368 7.06 -46.55 -12.11
CA GLN A 368 7.69 -45.35 -12.65
C GLN A 368 7.07 -44.09 -12.05
N MET A 369 5.73 -44.07 -11.88
CA MET A 369 5.04 -42.97 -11.20
C MET A 369 5.48 -42.82 -9.75
N MET A 370 5.60 -43.94 -9.01
CA MET A 370 6.08 -43.91 -7.63
C MET A 370 7.54 -43.44 -7.54
N LEU A 371 8.41 -43.97 -8.40
CA LEU A 371 9.82 -43.56 -8.46
C LEU A 371 9.97 -42.07 -8.78
N ALA A 372 9.21 -41.57 -9.76
CA ALA A 372 9.23 -40.17 -10.15
C ALA A 372 8.81 -39.24 -9.00
N ARG A 373 7.73 -39.57 -8.28
CA ARG A 373 7.25 -38.80 -7.12
C ARG A 373 8.26 -38.79 -5.99
N ASN A 374 8.75 -39.97 -5.61
CA ASN A 374 9.71 -40.09 -4.51
C ASN A 374 10.99 -39.31 -4.84
N PHE A 375 11.43 -39.31 -6.10
CA PHE A 375 12.58 -38.52 -6.53
C PHE A 375 12.31 -37.02 -6.45
N GLN A 376 11.13 -36.57 -6.88
CA GLN A 376 10.75 -35.16 -6.79
C GLN A 376 10.65 -34.69 -5.33
N GLU A 377 9.95 -35.45 -4.50
CA GLU A 377 9.86 -35.19 -3.06
C GLU A 377 11.25 -35.12 -2.43
N MET A 378 12.10 -36.11 -2.73
CA MET A 378 13.48 -36.17 -2.24
C MET A 378 14.24 -34.88 -2.54
N PHE A 379 14.31 -34.45 -3.81
CA PHE A 379 15.09 -33.25 -4.11
C PHE A 379 14.44 -32.00 -3.54
N LEU A 380 13.10 -31.88 -3.52
CA LEU A 380 12.43 -30.72 -2.93
C LEU A 380 12.73 -30.60 -1.43
N LYS A 381 12.72 -31.72 -0.69
CA LYS A 381 13.13 -31.75 0.73
C LYS A 381 14.61 -31.38 0.89
N VAL A 382 15.50 -31.80 -0.01
CA VAL A 382 16.91 -31.37 0.01
C VAL A 382 17.05 -29.86 -0.19
N LEU A 383 16.16 -29.25 -0.97
CA LEU A 383 16.21 -27.82 -1.24
C LEU A 383 15.61 -26.98 -0.11
N LEU A 384 14.42 -27.36 0.37
CA LEU A 384 13.58 -26.62 1.32
C LEU A 384 13.78 -27.08 2.78
N ASP A 385 13.75 -28.38 3.04
CA ASP A 385 13.67 -28.98 4.39
C ASP A 385 14.98 -29.71 4.81
N ARG A 386 16.12 -29.02 4.61
CA ARG A 386 17.47 -29.59 4.83
C ARG A 386 17.70 -30.20 6.21
N SER A 387 16.98 -29.70 7.23
CA SER A 387 17.09 -30.20 8.59
C SER A 387 16.67 -31.66 8.72
N GLU A 388 15.75 -32.16 7.90
CA GLU A 388 15.34 -33.58 7.93
C GLU A 388 16.53 -34.51 7.63
N PHE A 389 17.41 -34.09 6.72
CA PHE A 389 18.60 -34.85 6.33
C PHE A 389 19.74 -34.80 7.35
N THR A 390 19.61 -34.06 8.44
CA THR A 390 20.60 -34.10 9.54
C THR A 390 20.51 -35.41 10.33
N VAL A 391 19.31 -36.00 10.38
CA VAL A 391 19.05 -37.29 11.03
C VAL A 391 19.55 -38.44 10.15
N SER A 392 19.73 -39.62 10.73
CA SER A 392 20.24 -40.81 10.03
C SER A 392 19.21 -41.45 9.08
N HIS A 393 17.93 -41.11 9.19
CA HIS A 393 16.85 -41.69 8.38
C HIS A 393 15.82 -40.61 8.02
N VAL A 394 15.35 -40.63 6.77
CA VAL A 394 14.28 -39.76 6.26
C VAL A 394 13.22 -40.64 5.62
N MET A 395 11.98 -40.49 6.04
CA MET A 395 10.85 -41.16 5.38
C MET A 395 10.38 -40.31 4.19
N LEU A 396 10.40 -40.92 3.02
CA LEU A 396 9.64 -40.46 1.85
C LEU A 396 8.22 -41.03 1.94
N LEU A 397 7.28 -40.56 1.11
CA LEU A 397 5.86 -40.96 1.07
C LEU A 397 5.58 -42.46 0.77
N GLY A 398 6.53 -43.36 0.98
CA GLY A 398 6.43 -44.80 0.69
C GLY A 398 5.13 -45.46 1.14
N ASN A 399 4.41 -45.99 0.14
CA ASN A 399 3.34 -47.01 0.18
C ASN A 399 2.04 -46.71 0.95
N SER A 400 1.85 -45.52 1.49
CA SER A 400 0.65 -45.21 2.28
C SER A 400 -0.29 -44.24 1.56
N GLU A 401 -1.46 -44.78 1.20
CA GLU A 401 -2.69 -44.08 0.84
C GLU A 401 -2.79 -43.54 -0.60
N THR A 402 -4.01 -43.67 -1.12
CA THR A 402 -4.44 -43.33 -2.48
C THR A 402 -3.83 -42.04 -3.01
N LEU A 403 -3.52 -42.01 -4.33
CA LEU A 403 -3.04 -40.84 -5.08
C LEU A 403 -4.06 -39.68 -5.04
N GLN A 404 -4.29 -39.08 -3.86
CA GLN A 404 -5.11 -37.90 -3.67
C GLN A 404 -4.24 -36.68 -3.96
N PHE A 405 -4.49 -36.08 -5.11
CA PHE A 405 -3.84 -34.84 -5.50
C PHE A 405 -4.67 -33.68 -4.95
N ASN A 406 -4.15 -32.98 -3.94
CA ASN A 406 -4.92 -31.94 -3.25
C ASN A 406 -4.64 -30.52 -3.77
N SER A 407 -3.65 -30.28 -4.66
CA SER A 407 -3.31 -28.91 -5.06
C SER A 407 -2.78 -28.78 -6.51
N THR A 408 -1.60 -29.32 -6.83
CA THR A 408 -0.94 -29.12 -8.13
C THR A 408 -0.26 -30.42 -8.58
N PHE A 409 -0.31 -30.74 -9.87
CA PHE A 409 0.37 -31.90 -10.43
C PHE A 409 1.29 -31.54 -11.60
N TYR A 410 2.59 -31.79 -11.40
CA TYR A 410 3.60 -31.91 -12.44
C TYR A 410 4.76 -32.75 -11.93
N LEU A 411 5.54 -33.34 -12.84
CA LEU A 411 6.78 -34.04 -12.51
C LEU A 411 8.00 -33.36 -13.15
N LEU A 412 9.09 -33.27 -12.40
CA LEU A 412 10.39 -32.77 -12.83
C LEU A 412 11.42 -33.90 -12.69
N LEU A 413 11.89 -34.43 -13.82
CA LEU A 413 12.83 -35.56 -13.83
C LEU A 413 14.10 -35.26 -14.65
N PRO A 414 15.26 -35.80 -14.26
CA PRO A 414 16.49 -35.63 -15.03
C PRO A 414 16.40 -36.39 -16.37
N ILE A 415 16.96 -35.81 -17.41
CA ILE A 415 16.97 -36.36 -18.77
C ILE A 415 18.40 -36.63 -19.24
N LYS A 416 18.55 -37.68 -20.04
CA LYS A 416 19.73 -37.96 -20.86
C LYS A 416 19.44 -37.68 -22.33
N GLN A 417 20.40 -37.05 -22.99
CA GLN A 417 20.47 -36.92 -24.44
C GLN A 417 21.48 -37.93 -24.97
N GLU A 418 21.11 -38.75 -25.96
CA GLU A 418 22.05 -39.66 -26.60
C GLU A 418 22.99 -38.92 -27.56
N LEU A 419 24.27 -39.34 -27.61
CA LEU A 419 25.35 -38.68 -28.35
C LEU A 419 25.14 -38.58 -29.88
N TYR A 420 24.17 -39.31 -30.45
CA TYR A 420 23.94 -39.41 -31.90
C TYR A 420 22.47 -39.20 -32.33
N GLY A 421 21.65 -38.52 -31.52
CA GLY A 421 20.29 -38.12 -31.94
C GLY A 421 19.58 -37.18 -30.97
N ASP A 422 18.53 -36.50 -31.45
CA ASP A 422 17.60 -35.69 -30.62
C ASP A 422 16.63 -36.57 -29.81
N ILE A 423 17.11 -37.71 -29.31
CA ILE A 423 16.34 -38.63 -28.48
C ILE A 423 16.61 -38.29 -27.03
N PHE A 424 15.57 -37.81 -26.35
CA PHE A 424 15.60 -37.47 -24.93
C PHE A 424 14.87 -38.56 -24.14
N MET A 425 15.55 -39.14 -23.15
CA MET A 425 14.97 -40.18 -22.29
C MET A 425 15.15 -39.82 -20.82
N ILE A 426 14.20 -40.25 -19.99
CA ILE A 426 14.27 -40.09 -18.53
C ILE A 426 15.47 -40.91 -18.00
N ASP A 427 16.28 -40.27 -17.15
CA ASP A 427 17.43 -40.91 -16.54
C ASP A 427 17.05 -41.75 -15.31
N TRP A 428 16.31 -42.83 -15.56
CA TRP A 428 15.91 -43.80 -14.54
C TRP A 428 17.08 -44.35 -13.72
N PRO A 429 18.28 -44.64 -14.29
CA PRO A 429 19.43 -45.08 -13.49
C PRO A 429 19.83 -44.08 -12.41
N THR A 430 19.83 -42.78 -12.72
CA THR A 430 20.14 -41.74 -11.73
C THR A 430 19.05 -41.64 -10.68
N VAL A 431 17.78 -41.66 -11.10
CA VAL A 431 16.62 -41.63 -10.20
C VAL A 431 16.68 -42.79 -9.20
N LYS A 432 16.86 -44.02 -9.69
CA LYS A 432 16.97 -45.22 -8.86
C LYS A 432 18.20 -45.18 -7.94
N ARG A 433 19.32 -44.62 -8.40
CA ARG A 433 20.55 -44.46 -7.58
C ARG A 433 20.37 -43.45 -6.45
N CYS A 434 19.65 -42.36 -6.67
CA CYS A 434 19.35 -41.38 -5.61
C CYS A 434 18.42 -41.99 -4.55
N LEU A 435 17.39 -42.73 -4.98
CA LEU A 435 16.42 -43.33 -4.08
C LEU A 435 16.94 -44.56 -3.32
N SER A 436 17.99 -45.23 -3.82
CA SER A 436 18.64 -46.36 -3.13
C SER A 436 19.64 -45.93 -2.04
N SER A 437 19.73 -44.63 -1.75
CA SER A 437 20.61 -44.03 -0.75
C SER A 437 20.37 -44.57 0.66
N PRO A 438 21.41 -44.61 1.52
CA PRO A 438 21.31 -45.18 2.86
C PRO A 438 20.28 -44.47 3.75
N VAL A 439 20.07 -43.16 3.55
CA VAL A 439 19.14 -42.35 4.34
C VAL A 439 17.67 -42.81 4.21
N PHE A 440 17.31 -43.50 3.12
CA PHE A 440 15.94 -43.97 2.89
C PHE A 440 15.73 -45.43 3.28
N LYS A 441 16.75 -46.13 3.81
CA LYS A 441 16.65 -47.52 4.25
C LYS A 441 16.32 -47.61 5.74
N ASP A 442 15.48 -48.56 6.12
CA ASP A 442 15.12 -48.81 7.52
C ASP A 442 16.35 -49.21 8.37
N PRO A 443 16.46 -48.72 9.62
CA PRO A 443 17.58 -49.03 10.52
C PRO A 443 17.66 -50.52 10.94
N THR A 444 16.60 -51.30 10.72
CA THR A 444 16.53 -52.74 11.01
C THR A 444 16.99 -53.62 9.86
N GLY A 445 17.20 -53.06 8.67
CA GLY A 445 17.75 -53.76 7.52
C GLY A 445 19.25 -53.94 7.67
N VAL A 446 19.72 -55.19 7.70
CA VAL A 446 21.14 -55.54 7.70
C VAL A 446 21.81 -54.85 6.50
N SER A 447 22.64 -53.84 6.77
CA SER A 447 23.49 -53.23 5.75
C SER A 447 24.40 -54.35 5.23
N ALA A 448 24.21 -54.73 3.97
CA ALA A 448 25.05 -55.73 3.33
C ALA A 448 26.50 -55.24 3.41
N HIS A 449 27.31 -55.95 4.20
CA HIS A 449 28.75 -55.75 4.26
C HIS A 449 29.34 -56.01 2.88
N GLY A 450 29.46 -54.96 2.06
CA GLY A 450 30.36 -54.96 0.92
C GLY A 450 31.77 -55.05 1.47
N SER A 451 32.43 -56.19 1.27
CA SER A 451 33.86 -56.33 1.49
C SER A 451 34.60 -55.56 0.40
N TYR A 452 34.73 -54.24 0.59
CA TYR A 452 35.48 -53.40 -0.34
C TYR A 452 36.98 -53.61 -0.13
N LEU A 453 37.73 -53.58 -1.23
CA LEU A 453 39.19 -53.51 -1.15
C LEU A 453 39.60 -52.19 -0.46
N PRO A 454 40.66 -52.19 0.38
CA PRO A 454 41.09 -50.99 1.10
C PRO A 454 41.39 -49.78 0.19
N ASP A 455 41.91 -50.03 -1.02
CA ASP A 455 42.28 -48.97 -1.97
C ASP A 455 41.10 -48.33 -2.72
N GLU A 456 39.94 -48.99 -2.75
CA GLU A 456 38.75 -48.51 -3.48
C GLU A 456 37.68 -47.90 -2.57
N SER A 457 37.90 -47.91 -1.25
CA SER A 457 36.94 -47.45 -0.25
C SER A 457 37.43 -46.24 0.54
N LEU A 458 36.48 -45.44 1.02
CA LEU A 458 36.70 -44.31 1.92
C LEU A 458 35.88 -44.53 3.19
N ARG A 459 36.45 -44.14 4.33
CA ARG A 459 35.77 -44.20 5.62
C ARG A 459 35.16 -42.82 5.92
N LEU A 460 33.84 -42.74 5.84
CA LEU A 460 33.08 -41.56 6.25
C LEU A 460 32.65 -41.72 7.71
N LEU A 461 32.06 -40.66 8.29
CA LEU A 461 31.60 -40.67 9.68
C LEU A 461 30.61 -41.80 9.97
N ASP A 462 29.76 -42.13 8.99
CA ASP A 462 28.72 -43.14 9.16
C ASP A 462 29.23 -44.57 8.88
N ASN A 463 29.91 -44.77 7.75
CA ASN A 463 30.28 -46.09 7.22
C ASN A 463 31.40 -46.00 6.16
N MET A 464 31.87 -47.16 5.71
CA MET A 464 32.76 -47.27 4.54
C MET A 464 31.96 -47.30 3.24
N TYR A 465 32.38 -46.51 2.27
CA TYR A 465 31.74 -46.40 0.95
C TYR A 465 32.79 -46.52 -0.17
N SER A 466 32.36 -47.01 -1.34
CA SER A 466 33.20 -47.00 -2.55
C SER A 466 33.49 -45.56 -2.99
N LYS A 467 34.71 -45.30 -3.46
CA LYS A 467 35.09 -44.00 -4.06
C LYS A 467 34.11 -43.58 -5.18
N THR A 468 33.58 -44.53 -5.96
CA THR A 468 32.61 -44.27 -7.04
C THR A 468 31.21 -43.89 -6.56
N ASP A 469 30.85 -44.24 -5.33
CA ASP A 469 29.59 -43.85 -4.68
C ASP A 469 29.72 -42.54 -3.92
N VAL A 470 30.93 -42.17 -3.53
CA VAL A 470 31.22 -40.90 -2.86
C VAL A 470 31.25 -39.74 -3.86
N VAL A 471 31.81 -39.93 -5.06
CA VAL A 471 31.82 -38.89 -6.10
C VAL A 471 30.40 -38.60 -6.59
N GLY A 472 30.05 -37.31 -6.65
CA GLY A 472 28.73 -36.87 -7.12
C GLY A 472 27.62 -37.15 -6.12
N SER A 473 27.94 -37.18 -4.83
CA SER A 473 26.99 -37.44 -3.74
C SER A 473 26.86 -36.25 -2.80
N LEU A 474 25.71 -36.16 -2.13
CA LEU A 474 25.40 -35.17 -1.12
C LEU A 474 25.89 -35.66 0.24
N ILE A 475 26.74 -34.86 0.89
CA ILE A 475 27.26 -35.08 2.23
C ILE A 475 26.83 -33.98 3.19
N PHE A 476 26.77 -34.33 4.46
CA PHE A 476 26.59 -33.40 5.57
C PHE A 476 27.87 -33.37 6.41
N ALA A 477 28.40 -32.19 6.68
CA ALA A 477 29.58 -31.99 7.52
C ALA A 477 29.14 -31.47 8.90
N PRO A 478 29.06 -32.31 9.95
CA PRO A 478 28.47 -31.91 11.24
C PRO A 478 29.27 -30.83 11.97
N HIS A 479 30.59 -30.81 11.81
CA HIS A 479 31.51 -29.86 12.44
C HIS A 479 31.26 -28.40 12.02
N ILE A 480 30.75 -28.19 10.80
CA ILE A 480 30.37 -26.88 10.24
C ILE A 480 28.87 -26.76 9.95
N LYS A 481 28.07 -27.78 10.33
CA LYS A 481 26.61 -27.86 10.15
C LYS A 481 26.13 -27.51 8.74
N THR A 482 26.88 -27.92 7.71
CA THR A 482 26.64 -27.50 6.31
C THR A 482 26.63 -28.71 5.36
N PHE A 483 25.83 -28.62 4.30
CA PHE A 483 25.73 -29.64 3.25
C PHE A 483 26.64 -29.31 2.06
N PHE A 484 27.26 -30.34 1.50
CA PHE A 484 28.14 -30.22 0.33
C PHE A 484 27.86 -31.32 -0.69
N VAL A 485 28.11 -31.02 -1.96
CA VAL A 485 28.11 -32.00 -3.05
C VAL A 485 29.54 -32.28 -3.45
N ILE A 486 29.93 -33.54 -3.48
CA ILE A 486 31.29 -33.95 -3.81
C ILE A 486 31.48 -33.85 -5.32
N HIS A 487 32.44 -33.03 -5.74
CA HIS A 487 32.80 -32.89 -7.15
C HIS A 487 33.81 -33.96 -7.57
N VAL A 488 34.93 -34.07 -6.85
CA VAL A 488 36.06 -34.96 -7.15
C VAL A 488 36.74 -35.38 -5.84
N ILE A 489 37.38 -36.55 -5.84
CA ILE A 489 38.27 -37.00 -4.75
C ILE A 489 39.71 -36.65 -5.13
N LEU A 490 40.42 -35.94 -4.26
CA LEU A 490 41.80 -35.49 -4.47
C LEU A 490 42.77 -36.54 -3.95
N ASN A 491 43.13 -37.51 -4.80
CA ASN A 491 44.01 -38.61 -4.40
C ASN A 491 45.44 -38.16 -4.01
N GLU A 492 45.86 -36.97 -4.42
CA GLU A 492 47.19 -36.41 -4.15
C GLU A 492 47.30 -35.67 -2.81
N LEU A 493 46.16 -35.28 -2.23
CA LEU A 493 46.08 -34.48 -1.00
C LEU A 493 45.49 -35.31 0.12
N ASN A 494 46.15 -35.30 1.28
CA ASN A 494 45.67 -35.95 2.50
C ASN A 494 45.72 -34.94 3.66
N ALA A 495 45.35 -35.36 4.86
CA ALA A 495 45.30 -34.43 5.99
C ALA A 495 46.69 -33.93 6.46
N ARG A 496 47.78 -34.55 5.99
CA ARG A 496 49.16 -34.15 6.29
C ARG A 496 49.72 -33.16 5.27
N SER A 497 48.99 -32.88 4.20
CA SER A 497 49.36 -31.87 3.21
C SER A 497 49.28 -30.46 3.79
N GLU A 498 50.06 -29.54 3.22
CA GLU A 498 50.13 -28.13 3.65
C GLU A 498 48.87 -27.35 3.21
N TYR A 499 48.32 -26.57 4.13
CA TYR A 499 47.19 -25.68 3.98
C TYR A 499 47.44 -24.39 4.79
N ASP A 500 47.55 -23.26 4.09
CA ASP A 500 47.72 -21.92 4.68
C ASP A 500 48.86 -21.83 5.73
N GLY A 501 49.99 -22.51 5.46
CA GLY A 501 51.18 -22.52 6.33
C GLY A 501 51.17 -23.53 7.49
N ALA A 502 50.13 -24.35 7.63
CA ALA A 502 50.04 -25.48 8.57
C ALA A 502 49.60 -26.77 7.84
N THR A 503 49.53 -27.92 8.52
CA THR A 503 48.88 -29.10 7.91
C THR A 503 47.36 -29.02 8.05
N TYR A 504 46.59 -29.69 7.18
CA TYR A 504 45.12 -29.78 7.37
C TYR A 504 44.77 -30.37 8.75
N GLU A 505 45.51 -31.39 9.22
CA GLU A 505 45.34 -31.99 10.55
C GLU A 505 45.49 -30.94 11.66
N ASP A 506 46.52 -30.10 11.59
CA ASP A 506 46.75 -29.02 12.56
C ASP A 506 45.65 -27.95 12.46
N HIS A 507 45.23 -27.55 11.26
CA HIS A 507 44.14 -26.60 11.06
C HIS A 507 42.82 -27.10 11.69
N TYR A 508 42.46 -28.38 11.47
CA TYR A 508 41.23 -28.93 12.07
C TYR A 508 41.33 -29.09 13.59
N LYS A 509 42.53 -29.39 14.10
CA LYS A 509 42.79 -29.49 15.54
C LYS A 509 42.76 -28.13 16.23
N GLU A 510 43.36 -27.10 15.66
CA GLU A 510 43.40 -25.74 16.23
C GLU A 510 42.04 -25.04 16.13
N ARG A 511 41.37 -25.14 14.98
CA ARG A 511 40.13 -24.42 14.72
C ARG A 511 38.89 -25.10 15.30
N PHE A 512 38.82 -26.44 15.24
CA PHE A 512 37.65 -27.21 15.65
C PHE A 512 37.89 -28.14 16.84
N GLY A 513 39.13 -28.30 17.31
CA GLY A 513 39.47 -29.23 18.40
C GLY A 513 39.37 -30.70 18.00
N ILE A 514 39.34 -31.02 16.71
CA ILE A 514 39.12 -32.38 16.20
C ILE A 514 40.46 -33.03 15.85
N LYS A 515 40.72 -34.22 16.40
CA LYS A 515 41.87 -35.05 16.02
C LYS A 515 41.45 -36.11 15.01
N LEU A 516 42.07 -36.09 13.84
CA LEU A 516 41.74 -36.99 12.75
C LEU A 516 42.24 -38.42 13.04
N SER A 517 41.41 -39.43 12.75
CA SER A 517 41.74 -40.85 13.01
C SER A 517 42.42 -41.52 11.83
N HIS A 518 42.12 -41.05 10.61
CA HIS A 518 42.63 -41.55 9.35
C HIS A 518 43.21 -40.40 8.48
N PRO A 519 44.30 -39.76 8.91
CA PRO A 519 44.86 -38.59 8.21
C PRO A 519 45.45 -38.92 6.82
N GLU A 520 45.69 -40.20 6.52
CA GLU A 520 46.19 -40.67 5.22
C GLU A 520 45.12 -40.76 4.12
N GLN A 521 43.84 -40.60 4.47
CA GLN A 521 42.77 -40.64 3.47
C GLN A 521 42.81 -39.40 2.56
N PRO A 522 42.46 -39.57 1.27
CA PRO A 522 42.43 -38.46 0.33
C PRO A 522 41.33 -37.46 0.70
N LEU A 523 41.57 -36.17 0.47
CA LEU A 523 40.59 -35.12 0.73
C LEU A 523 39.48 -35.09 -0.34
N LEU A 524 38.30 -34.64 0.07
CA LEU A 524 37.14 -34.46 -0.80
C LEU A 524 37.10 -33.03 -1.31
N HIS A 525 37.05 -32.85 -2.63
CA HIS A 525 36.78 -31.55 -3.23
C HIS A 525 35.27 -31.36 -3.36
N ALA A 526 34.70 -30.49 -2.54
CA ALA A 526 33.25 -30.38 -2.38
C ALA A 526 32.74 -28.95 -2.60
N LYS A 527 31.57 -28.84 -3.23
CA LYS A 527 30.85 -27.56 -3.42
C LYS A 527 29.77 -27.44 -2.37
N GLN A 528 29.71 -26.30 -1.68
CA GLN A 528 28.63 -26.05 -0.72
C GLN A 528 27.28 -26.03 -1.43
N LEU A 529 26.26 -26.64 -0.81
CA LEU A 529 24.90 -26.61 -1.32
C LEU A 529 24.40 -25.16 -1.36
N PHE A 530 23.83 -24.74 -2.49
CA PHE A 530 23.34 -23.38 -2.70
C PHE A 530 22.19 -23.04 -1.74
N ASN A 531 21.97 -21.76 -1.48
CA ASN A 531 20.72 -21.30 -0.85
C ASN A 531 19.71 -20.93 -1.93
N LEU A 532 18.45 -21.32 -1.72
CA LEU A 532 17.38 -20.95 -2.65
C LEU A 532 17.18 -19.44 -2.57
N HIS A 533 17.19 -18.81 -3.74
CA HIS A 533 16.89 -17.40 -3.91
C HIS A 533 15.96 -17.27 -5.10
N ASN A 534 15.07 -16.28 -5.09
CA ASN A 534 14.34 -15.94 -6.29
C ASN A 534 15.31 -15.34 -7.33
N LEU A 535 15.46 -16.03 -8.46
CA LEU A 535 16.35 -15.66 -9.56
C LEU A 535 15.64 -14.82 -10.65
N LEU A 536 14.34 -14.53 -10.47
CA LEU A 536 13.58 -13.62 -11.33
C LEU A 536 13.84 -12.14 -10.98
N HIS A 537 14.39 -11.87 -9.79
CA HIS A 537 14.73 -10.52 -9.36
C HIS A 537 15.81 -9.90 -10.24
N ASP A 538 15.64 -8.63 -10.57
CA ASP A 538 16.71 -7.85 -11.19
C ASP A 538 17.73 -7.50 -10.11
N ARG A 539 18.72 -8.39 -9.94
CA ARG A 539 19.93 -8.07 -9.18
C ARG A 539 20.67 -7.02 -9.99
N LEU A 540 20.31 -5.75 -9.78
CA LEU A 540 21.06 -4.60 -10.25
C LEU A 540 22.53 -4.92 -10.13
N ARG A 541 23.28 -4.66 -11.22
CA ARG A 541 24.73 -4.78 -11.26
C ARG A 541 25.31 -3.88 -10.16
N GLU A 542 25.40 -4.40 -8.94
CA GLU A 542 26.31 -3.85 -7.95
C GLU A 542 27.65 -3.83 -8.66
N THR A 543 28.15 -2.62 -8.91
CA THR A 543 29.49 -2.34 -9.41
C THR A 543 30.47 -2.85 -8.37
N THR A 544 30.69 -4.15 -8.31
CA THR A 544 31.79 -4.73 -7.54
C THR A 544 32.98 -4.79 -8.46
N GLU A 545 33.81 -3.74 -8.37
CA GLU A 545 35.19 -3.74 -8.81
C GLU A 545 35.90 -4.94 -8.16
N GLY A 546 36.19 -5.98 -8.94
CA GLY A 546 36.81 -7.20 -8.42
C GLY A 546 36.80 -8.35 -9.41
N GLY A 547 37.58 -8.26 -10.48
CA GLY A 547 37.72 -9.29 -11.52
C GLY A 547 38.32 -10.64 -11.08
N ARG A 548 38.38 -10.95 -9.77
CA ARG A 548 38.94 -12.21 -9.25
C ARG A 548 37.92 -13.21 -8.71
N GLU A 549 36.62 -12.93 -8.79
CA GLU A 549 35.60 -13.78 -8.15
C GLU A 549 34.61 -14.41 -9.14
N LEU A 550 35.15 -14.91 -10.27
CA LEU A 550 34.40 -15.64 -11.29
C LEU A 550 34.47 -17.18 -11.13
N MET A 551 35.16 -17.71 -10.11
CA MET A 551 35.23 -19.16 -9.89
C MET A 551 34.21 -19.64 -8.85
N GLU A 552 33.71 -20.86 -9.06
CA GLU A 552 32.88 -21.54 -8.07
C GLU A 552 33.70 -21.79 -6.80
N HIS A 553 33.10 -21.52 -5.64
CA HIS A 553 33.77 -21.78 -4.36
C HIS A 553 33.70 -23.26 -4.03
N PHE A 554 34.86 -23.88 -3.88
CA PHE A 554 35.02 -25.26 -3.42
C PHE A 554 35.80 -25.27 -2.12
N VAL A 555 35.55 -26.31 -1.32
CA VAL A 555 36.19 -26.56 -0.05
C VAL A 555 36.77 -27.96 -0.07
N GLU A 556 37.98 -28.13 0.45
CA GLU A 556 38.55 -29.44 0.71
C GLU A 556 38.11 -29.94 2.10
N LEU A 557 37.57 -31.14 2.17
CA LEU A 557 37.04 -31.73 3.41
C LEU A 557 37.61 -33.14 3.64
N PRO A 558 38.06 -33.49 4.86
CA PRO A 558 38.41 -34.86 5.20
C PRO A 558 37.18 -35.78 5.18
N PRO A 559 37.23 -36.95 4.52
CA PRO A 559 36.08 -37.87 4.43
C PRO A 559 35.49 -38.28 5.78
N GLU A 560 36.35 -38.53 6.79
CA GLU A 560 35.93 -39.00 8.11
C GLU A 560 35.10 -37.98 8.92
N LEU A 561 35.10 -36.70 8.52
CA LEU A 561 34.30 -35.66 9.14
C LEU A 561 32.95 -35.43 8.43
N CYS A 562 32.66 -36.23 7.41
CA CYS A 562 31.50 -36.09 6.55
C CYS A 562 30.58 -37.33 6.66
N SER A 563 29.28 -37.08 6.71
CA SER A 563 28.22 -38.09 6.68
C SER A 563 27.60 -38.16 5.28
N LEU A 564 27.46 -39.35 4.71
CA LEU A 564 26.90 -39.53 3.36
C LEU A 564 25.37 -39.58 3.42
N LYS A 565 24.71 -38.68 2.69
CA LYS A 565 23.24 -38.58 2.71
C LYS A 565 22.60 -39.16 1.45
N ILE A 566 22.93 -38.62 0.27
CA ILE A 566 22.31 -39.05 -0.99
C ILE A 566 23.37 -39.39 -2.02
N ILE A 567 23.29 -40.58 -2.60
CA ILE A 567 24.20 -41.08 -3.62
C ILE A 567 23.76 -40.60 -5.01
N GLY A 568 24.70 -40.16 -5.84
CA GLY A 568 24.41 -39.79 -7.24
C GLY A 568 23.73 -38.42 -7.42
N PHE A 569 23.66 -37.62 -6.35
CA PHE A 569 23.22 -36.23 -6.38
C PHE A 569 24.32 -35.29 -6.92
N SER A 570 24.57 -35.33 -8.23
CA SER A 570 25.72 -34.66 -8.84
C SER A 570 25.68 -33.12 -8.75
N LYS A 571 26.86 -32.49 -8.86
CA LYS A 571 27.03 -31.02 -8.88
C LYS A 571 26.19 -30.34 -9.96
N ASP A 572 26.14 -30.91 -11.16
CA ASP A 572 25.44 -30.33 -12.30
C ASP A 572 23.91 -30.44 -12.12
N MET A 573 23.45 -31.54 -11.51
CA MET A 573 22.06 -31.72 -11.14
C MET A 573 21.65 -30.71 -10.07
N CYS A 574 22.46 -30.56 -9.02
CA CYS A 574 22.30 -29.54 -8.00
C CYS A 574 22.22 -28.12 -8.60
N SER A 575 23.10 -27.82 -9.57
CA SER A 575 23.11 -26.52 -10.24
C SER A 575 21.82 -26.28 -11.03
N SER A 576 21.28 -27.28 -11.74
CA SER A 576 19.98 -27.17 -12.43
C SER A 576 18.81 -27.05 -11.46
N LEU A 577 18.80 -27.85 -10.39
CA LEU A 577 17.76 -27.81 -9.36
C LEU A 577 17.68 -26.44 -8.66
N SER A 578 18.77 -25.66 -8.64
CA SER A 578 18.74 -24.28 -8.12
C SER A 578 17.96 -23.30 -8.98
N LEU A 579 17.79 -23.62 -10.27
CA LEU A 579 17.14 -22.77 -11.26
C LEU A 579 15.65 -23.09 -11.42
N LEU A 580 15.29 -24.37 -11.25
CA LEU A 580 13.94 -24.87 -11.52
C LEU A 580 12.83 -24.15 -10.73
N PRO A 581 12.96 -23.86 -9.42
CA PRO A 581 11.88 -23.19 -8.69
C PRO A 581 11.50 -21.83 -9.27
N SER A 582 12.48 -21.00 -9.66
CA SER A 582 12.22 -19.70 -10.28
C SER A 582 11.62 -19.84 -11.69
N LEU A 583 12.07 -20.84 -12.47
CA LEU A 583 11.48 -21.14 -13.77
C LEU A 583 10.02 -21.59 -13.64
N MET A 584 9.72 -22.49 -12.70
CA MET A 584 8.36 -22.98 -12.46
C MET A 584 7.44 -21.87 -11.98
N CYS A 585 7.89 -21.01 -11.06
CA CYS A 585 7.13 -19.84 -10.63
C CYS A 585 6.80 -18.90 -11.81
N ARG A 586 7.77 -18.64 -12.70
CA ARG A 586 7.51 -17.84 -13.91
C ARG A 586 6.51 -18.52 -14.85
N LEU A 587 6.63 -19.84 -15.03
CA LEU A 587 5.70 -20.61 -15.86
C LEU A 587 4.28 -20.54 -15.28
N GLU A 588 4.12 -20.76 -13.98
CA GLU A 588 2.84 -20.66 -13.27
C GLU A 588 2.21 -19.27 -13.47
N ASN A 589 2.97 -18.20 -13.26
CA ASN A 589 2.49 -16.83 -13.46
C ASN A 589 2.06 -16.57 -14.92
N LEU A 590 2.81 -17.10 -15.89
CA LEU A 590 2.45 -16.97 -17.31
C LEU A 590 1.16 -17.75 -17.63
N LEU A 591 0.96 -18.93 -17.04
CA LEU A 591 -0.27 -19.71 -17.23
C LEU A 591 -1.48 -18.96 -16.65
N VAL A 592 -1.35 -18.32 -15.48
CA VAL A 592 -2.40 -17.43 -14.94
C VAL A 592 -2.70 -16.27 -15.90
N ALA A 593 -1.67 -15.65 -16.48
CA ALA A 593 -1.84 -14.57 -17.45
C ALA A 593 -2.56 -15.04 -18.73
N ILE A 594 -2.31 -16.26 -19.19
CA ILE A 594 -3.02 -16.87 -20.33
C ILE A 594 -4.49 -17.13 -19.98
N GLU A 595 -4.78 -17.66 -18.80
CA GLU A 595 -6.17 -17.88 -18.37
C GLU A 595 -6.93 -16.55 -18.25
N LEU A 596 -6.28 -15.50 -17.73
CA LEU A 596 -6.88 -14.17 -17.68
C LEU A 596 -7.12 -13.60 -19.09
N LYS A 597 -6.22 -13.87 -20.04
CA LYS A 597 -6.41 -13.51 -21.46
C LYS A 597 -7.67 -14.15 -22.04
N ASP A 598 -7.91 -15.43 -21.74
CA ASP A 598 -9.10 -16.15 -22.21
C ASP A 598 -10.39 -15.59 -21.58
N VAL A 599 -10.35 -15.20 -20.31
CA VAL A 599 -11.47 -14.49 -19.66
C VAL A 599 -11.72 -13.13 -20.32
N MET A 600 -10.67 -12.38 -20.66
CA MET A 600 -10.81 -11.10 -21.37
C MET A 600 -11.36 -11.27 -22.79
N LEU A 601 -10.91 -12.29 -23.51
CA LEU A 601 -11.42 -12.67 -24.84
C LEU A 601 -12.92 -12.97 -24.84
N SER A 602 -13.42 -13.56 -23.75
CA SER A 602 -14.86 -13.79 -23.60
C SER A 602 -15.67 -12.49 -23.41
N SER A 603 -15.02 -11.41 -22.95
CA SER A 603 -15.65 -10.13 -22.66
C SER A 603 -15.57 -9.14 -23.82
N PHE A 604 -14.45 -9.12 -24.57
CA PHE A 604 -14.26 -8.24 -25.73
C PHE A 604 -13.28 -8.86 -26.75
N SER A 605 -13.52 -8.64 -28.05
CA SER A 605 -12.82 -9.34 -29.14
C SER A 605 -11.40 -8.80 -29.40
N GLU A 606 -11.15 -7.54 -29.05
CA GLU A 606 -9.85 -6.88 -29.19
C GLU A 606 -8.77 -7.48 -28.27
N ALA A 607 -9.15 -8.22 -27.23
CA ALA A 607 -8.23 -8.94 -26.35
C ALA A 607 -7.34 -9.95 -27.10
N SER A 608 -7.75 -10.39 -28.30
CA SER A 608 -6.96 -11.27 -29.17
C SER A 608 -5.62 -10.69 -29.61
N GLN A 609 -5.50 -9.35 -29.62
CA GLN A 609 -4.27 -8.66 -29.99
C GLN A 609 -3.24 -8.58 -28.85
N ILE A 610 -3.66 -8.88 -27.60
CA ILE A 610 -2.82 -8.76 -26.42
C ILE A 610 -1.99 -10.05 -26.26
N SER A 611 -0.68 -9.92 -26.06
CA SER A 611 0.19 -11.06 -25.74
C SER A 611 0.04 -11.46 -24.26
N ALA A 612 0.16 -12.74 -23.94
CA ALA A 612 0.16 -13.19 -22.54
C ALA A 612 1.33 -12.59 -21.75
N SER A 613 2.46 -12.30 -22.40
CA SER A 613 3.59 -11.59 -21.79
C SER A 613 3.22 -10.17 -21.35
N GLY A 614 2.39 -9.45 -22.10
CA GLY A 614 1.93 -8.11 -21.73
C GLY A 614 0.95 -8.16 -20.55
N ILE A 615 0.10 -9.18 -20.49
CA ILE A 615 -0.78 -9.41 -19.34
C ILE A 615 0.04 -9.77 -18.11
N LEU A 616 1.06 -10.62 -18.26
CA LEU A 616 1.98 -10.96 -17.17
C LEU A 616 2.69 -9.70 -16.62
N GLU A 617 3.17 -8.81 -17.50
CA GLU A 617 3.74 -7.52 -17.08
C GLU A 617 2.70 -6.66 -16.33
N ALA A 618 1.45 -6.63 -16.78
CA ALA A 618 0.37 -5.92 -16.10
C ALA A 618 0.00 -6.52 -14.73
N LEU A 619 0.23 -7.81 -14.52
CA LEU A 619 0.03 -8.49 -13.23
C LEU A 619 1.25 -8.36 -12.28
N THR A 620 2.39 -7.88 -12.79
CA THR A 620 3.62 -7.83 -11.99
C THR A 620 3.77 -6.47 -11.32
N THR A 621 3.73 -6.44 -9.99
CA THR A 621 3.92 -5.20 -9.22
C THR A 621 5.40 -4.84 -9.11
N GLU A 622 5.72 -3.55 -8.95
CA GLU A 622 7.10 -3.08 -8.75
C GLU A 622 7.77 -3.73 -7.52
N ARG A 623 6.99 -4.04 -6.48
CA ARG A 623 7.46 -4.71 -5.26
C ARG A 623 7.97 -6.13 -5.49
N CYS A 624 7.61 -6.75 -6.63
CA CYS A 624 8.19 -8.03 -7.04
C CYS A 624 9.66 -7.88 -7.46
N LEU A 625 10.17 -6.65 -7.66
CA LEU A 625 11.55 -6.35 -8.04
C LEU A 625 12.02 -7.17 -9.26
N GLU A 626 11.10 -7.42 -10.18
CA GLU A 626 11.37 -8.06 -11.47
C GLU A 626 11.67 -6.99 -12.52
N ARG A 627 12.15 -7.42 -13.70
CA ARG A 627 12.42 -6.51 -14.83
C ARG A 627 11.17 -5.97 -15.54
N ILE A 628 10.03 -6.59 -15.26
CA ILE A 628 8.73 -6.21 -15.79
C ILE A 628 7.91 -5.61 -14.65
N SER A 629 7.17 -4.55 -14.94
CA SER A 629 6.37 -3.82 -13.95
C SER A 629 5.13 -3.22 -14.60
N LEU A 630 4.02 -3.29 -13.88
CA LEU A 630 2.74 -2.73 -14.31
C LEU A 630 2.73 -1.20 -14.35
N GLU A 631 3.70 -0.50 -13.76
CA GLU A 631 3.70 0.96 -13.60
C GLU A 631 3.40 1.72 -14.90
N ARG A 632 4.02 1.29 -16.01
CA ARG A 632 3.80 1.93 -17.32
C ARG A 632 2.36 1.77 -17.79
N PHE A 633 1.76 0.61 -17.53
CA PHE A 633 0.36 0.34 -17.86
C PHE A 633 -0.59 1.04 -16.90
N GLU A 634 -0.25 1.14 -15.62
CA GLU A 634 -1.02 1.88 -14.63
C GLU A 634 -1.07 3.37 -14.97
N VAL A 635 0.07 4.01 -15.26
CA VAL A 635 0.12 5.43 -15.63
C VAL A 635 -0.74 5.73 -16.86
N LEU A 636 -0.64 4.88 -17.89
CA LEU A 636 -1.45 5.04 -19.10
C LEU A 636 -2.93 4.74 -18.84
N GLY A 637 -3.21 3.66 -18.10
CA GLY A 637 -4.54 3.20 -17.76
C GLY A 637 -5.31 4.20 -16.89
N ASP A 638 -4.67 4.79 -15.90
CA ASP A 638 -5.24 5.82 -15.03
C ASP A 638 -5.60 7.08 -15.84
N ALA A 639 -4.69 7.56 -16.70
CA ALA A 639 -4.96 8.69 -17.58
C ALA A 639 -6.12 8.40 -18.54
N PHE A 640 -6.14 7.20 -19.14
CA PHE A 640 -7.20 6.77 -20.05
C PHE A 640 -8.55 6.65 -19.34
N LEU A 641 -8.59 6.01 -18.17
CA LEU A 641 -9.80 5.83 -17.37
C LEU A 641 -10.38 7.18 -16.94
N LYS A 642 -9.55 8.09 -16.43
CA LYS A 642 -9.96 9.46 -16.10
C LYS A 642 -10.52 10.21 -17.29
N TYR A 643 -9.93 10.06 -18.46
CA TYR A 643 -10.42 10.66 -19.71
C TYR A 643 -11.77 10.10 -20.14
N VAL A 644 -11.93 8.77 -20.20
CA VAL A 644 -13.17 8.11 -20.62
C VAL A 644 -14.32 8.44 -19.66
N VAL A 645 -14.09 8.33 -18.35
CA VAL A 645 -15.10 8.67 -17.33
C VAL A 645 -15.44 10.16 -17.39
N GLY A 646 -14.44 11.03 -17.54
CA GLY A 646 -14.65 12.46 -17.68
C GLY A 646 -15.51 12.82 -18.90
N ARG A 647 -15.17 12.26 -20.07
CA ARG A 647 -15.92 12.45 -21.32
C ARG A 647 -17.33 11.89 -21.22
N HIS A 648 -17.51 10.71 -20.63
CA HIS A 648 -18.82 10.11 -20.41
C HIS A 648 -19.71 11.00 -19.53
N ASN A 649 -19.18 11.49 -18.40
CA ASN A 649 -19.92 12.39 -17.51
C ASN A 649 -20.28 13.72 -18.20
N PHE A 650 -19.35 14.29 -18.97
CA PHE A 650 -19.58 15.54 -19.69
C PHE A 650 -20.68 15.41 -20.76
N LEU A 651 -20.68 14.32 -21.53
CA LEU A 651 -21.68 14.11 -22.59
C LEU A 651 -23.05 13.65 -22.06
N THR A 652 -23.09 13.01 -20.89
CA THR A 652 -24.34 12.47 -20.33
C THR A 652 -25.13 13.51 -19.53
N TYR A 653 -24.45 14.51 -18.96
CA TYR A 653 -25.06 15.44 -18.03
C TYR A 653 -24.81 16.91 -18.41
N GLU A 654 -25.65 17.45 -19.30
CA GLU A 654 -25.51 18.82 -19.84
C GLU A 654 -25.80 19.95 -18.83
N GLY A 655 -26.44 19.65 -17.69
CA GLY A 655 -26.86 20.63 -16.69
C GLY A 655 -26.02 20.67 -15.40
N LEU A 656 -24.96 19.86 -15.30
CA LEU A 656 -24.10 19.83 -14.11
C LEU A 656 -22.93 20.79 -14.26
N ASP A 657 -22.58 21.47 -13.17
CA ASP A 657 -21.38 22.30 -13.11
C ASP A 657 -20.10 21.46 -13.03
N GLU A 658 -18.95 22.11 -13.25
CA GLU A 658 -17.63 21.47 -13.24
C GLU A 658 -17.31 20.77 -11.90
N GLY A 659 -17.71 21.36 -10.77
CA GLY A 659 -17.47 20.78 -9.44
C GLY A 659 -18.29 19.51 -9.23
N GLN A 660 -19.54 19.50 -9.70
CA GLN A 660 -20.41 18.31 -9.67
C GLN A 660 -19.89 17.19 -10.58
N LEU A 661 -19.46 17.54 -11.80
CA LEU A 661 -18.86 16.58 -12.74
C LEU A 661 -17.55 16.01 -12.20
N THR A 662 -16.72 16.84 -11.57
CA THR A 662 -15.46 16.42 -10.94
C THR A 662 -15.73 15.48 -9.77
N SER A 663 -16.69 15.81 -8.91
CA SER A 663 -17.08 14.96 -7.77
C SER A 663 -17.55 13.57 -8.24
N ARG A 664 -18.34 13.51 -9.32
CA ARG A 664 -18.79 12.24 -9.90
C ARG A 664 -17.65 11.45 -10.54
N ARG A 665 -16.75 12.11 -11.27
CA ARG A 665 -15.56 11.45 -11.83
C ARG A 665 -14.71 10.84 -10.71
N SER A 666 -14.45 11.60 -9.64
CA SER A 666 -13.69 11.12 -8.49
C SER A 666 -14.37 9.96 -7.79
N ALA A 667 -15.70 9.94 -7.69
CA ALA A 667 -16.43 8.81 -7.10
C ALA A 667 -16.27 7.50 -7.90
N ILE A 668 -16.26 7.58 -9.24
CA ILE A 668 -16.11 6.42 -10.13
C ILE A 668 -14.65 5.94 -10.16
N VAL A 669 -13.68 6.85 -10.17
CA VAL A 669 -12.24 6.54 -10.27
C VAL A 669 -11.60 6.39 -8.89
N ASN A 670 -12.40 6.36 -7.81
CA ASN A 670 -11.88 6.18 -6.46
C ASN A 670 -11.28 4.78 -6.29
N ASN A 671 -10.14 4.67 -5.61
CA ASN A 671 -9.47 3.41 -5.30
C ASN A 671 -10.41 2.39 -4.65
N SER A 672 -11.25 2.81 -3.69
CA SER A 672 -12.19 1.88 -3.03
C SER A 672 -13.22 1.31 -4.01
N HIS A 673 -13.70 2.12 -4.95
CA HIS A 673 -14.67 1.68 -5.95
C HIS A 673 -14.03 0.73 -6.97
N LEU A 674 -12.83 1.07 -7.45
CA LEU A 674 -12.07 0.24 -8.38
C LEU A 674 -11.67 -1.10 -7.74
N TYR A 675 -11.33 -1.10 -6.45
CA TYR A 675 -11.06 -2.31 -5.67
C TYR A 675 -12.29 -3.20 -5.51
N GLU A 676 -13.46 -2.64 -5.19
CA GLU A 676 -14.70 -3.44 -5.14
C GLU A 676 -15.06 -4.02 -6.52
N LEU A 677 -14.76 -3.30 -7.60
CA LEU A 677 -14.96 -3.79 -8.97
C LEU A 677 -14.00 -4.93 -9.32
N SER A 678 -12.73 -4.86 -8.88
CA SER A 678 -11.75 -5.94 -9.11
C SER A 678 -12.15 -7.21 -8.38
N ILE A 679 -12.61 -7.11 -7.12
CA ILE A 679 -13.14 -8.25 -6.35
C ILE A 679 -14.34 -8.88 -7.06
N LYS A 680 -15.31 -8.07 -7.52
CA LYS A 680 -16.49 -8.57 -8.26
C LYS A 680 -16.12 -9.31 -9.54
N ARG A 681 -14.93 -9.05 -10.10
CA ARG A 681 -14.41 -9.68 -11.31
C ARG A 681 -13.41 -10.80 -11.02
N ASN A 682 -13.17 -11.15 -9.75
CA ASN A 682 -12.18 -12.14 -9.32
C ASN A 682 -10.75 -11.84 -9.84
N LEU A 683 -10.33 -10.57 -9.77
CA LEU A 683 -9.01 -10.10 -10.20
C LEU A 683 -8.03 -9.85 -9.04
N GLN A 684 -8.40 -10.27 -7.81
CA GLN A 684 -7.56 -10.15 -6.62
C GLN A 684 -6.32 -11.05 -6.63
#